data_AF-A0A0H5CVC8-F1
#
_entry.id   AF-A0A0H5CVC8-F1
#
_cell.length_a   1.000
_cell.length_b   1.000
_cell.length_c   1.000
_cell.angle_alpha   90.00
_cell.angle_beta   90.00
_cell.angle_gamma   90.00
#
_symmetry.space_group_name_H-M   'P 1'
#
loop_
_entity.id
_entity.type
_entity.pdbx_description
1 polymer ?
#
loop_
_entity_poly.entity_id
_entity_poly.type
_entity_poly.pdbx_seq_one_letter_code
_entity_poly.pdbx_strand_id
1 'polypeptide(L)'
;MNMATLPDLPVRAALAEIARTVIDHGTAVLVAPPGTGKTTLVPPALAEFGKVVVAEPRRLAARAAAARMAALLGEPVGKTVGYAVRGDRKVSKDTRIEVVTSGLLVRRLQSDPELSGVDTVLLDECHERHLDADLLLAMLLDARDGLRPDLRLLATSATVAEARLAALLGDAPVIRVDARTFPVDTRYLPPLRGERIEACAARATRAALSEGDGDVLVFLPGAAEIRRVAAALSDLDADVLPLHGRLANAEQDAALTPGPRRRVVLSTAVAESSLTVPGVRAVVDAGQSRVSRVDHRRGLAGLVTVRVSAAVADQRAGRAGREAPGRVYRCWPEHEHATLPRYPEPEIRTADLTRLALELACWGTPDGGALRWWDAPPAGPLAAGQQTLRALGALDGDTVTERGTAIARLGLHPRIARALLDGAAKVGPRAAAEVVAVLDDDTLVDTADLDSGLRALRSGTPKSARWRREVGRLARLVEPTTQAGRRPDAPSARPPGPEGRTRVQVSALKDKGGEPRARTASAQTTASAEQDMADSDHGARTSSTQAAAEQGKADGDQQTRTTAIQTTATAEYGRADDEQQARTTATQTTATAEYGRADDEQQARTTATQTTATAEYGRADDEQQARTTATQTTATATAKQVQGDSEQRARTASPQPAASVEQERAVGESSGTQNWGRADPALITALAHPERLARRRGKGSRIYLLAGGTAVELPPGSGLGDPEWLAVAVADRAPGHAHGRVRLAARADEELAVAAAPALVSTVDEVVWADGDVRARRVRRLGAIGLHERPLANPPADAVRQALRDGLRKHGLTLVTFSDGARSLRARLDLLHRVLGDPWPAVDDDALLAAADTWLGTARSRADLGRLNLTDALRALLPWPAAARLDELVPERIEVPSGSRVRVDYTGDSPALPVKVQEVFGWTESPTVVDGRVPVVLHLLSPAGRPTAVTGDLKSFWTTGYPQVRADLRGRYPRHRWPEDPTTALPTRHTIQRKDSR
;
A
#
# COMPACT_ATOMS: atom_id res chain seq x y z
N MET A 1 51.22 -5.95 15.26
CA MET A 1 51.47 -6.95 14.18
C MET A 1 52.77 -6.57 13.47
N ASN A 2 53.33 -7.39 12.56
CA ASN A 2 54.50 -6.94 11.80
C ASN A 2 54.07 -6.09 10.59
N MET A 3 53.82 -4.80 10.81
CA MET A 3 53.32 -3.89 9.76
C MET A 3 54.28 -3.70 8.57
N ALA A 4 55.56 -4.10 8.72
CA ALA A 4 56.56 -3.99 7.66
C ALA A 4 56.23 -4.84 6.42
N THR A 5 55.46 -5.93 6.56
CA THR A 5 55.12 -6.85 5.46
C THR A 5 53.76 -6.58 4.82
N LEU A 6 53.07 -5.48 5.16
CA LEU A 6 51.79 -5.11 4.55
C LEU A 6 51.99 -4.51 3.14
N PRO A 7 51.10 -4.82 2.17
CA PRO A 7 51.22 -4.37 0.78
C PRO A 7 51.05 -2.86 0.66
N ASP A 8 51.77 -2.27 -0.30
CA ASP A 8 51.83 -0.82 -0.52
C ASP A 8 50.59 -0.28 -1.24
N LEU A 9 49.47 -0.24 -0.52
CA LEU A 9 48.21 0.36 -0.95
C LEU A 9 48.10 1.80 -0.40
N PRO A 10 47.39 2.74 -1.06
CA PRO A 10 47.36 4.14 -0.67
C PRO A 10 47.06 4.44 0.81
N VAL A 11 46.18 3.65 1.46
CA VAL A 11 45.86 3.85 2.89
C VAL A 11 47.04 3.56 3.83
N ARG A 12 48.07 2.84 3.38
CA ARG A 12 49.23 2.41 4.19
C ARG A 12 49.96 3.60 4.83
N ALA A 13 50.13 4.70 4.09
CA ALA A 13 50.75 5.92 4.60
C ALA A 13 49.94 6.59 5.72
N ALA A 14 48.61 6.46 5.69
CA ALA A 14 47.70 7.09 6.65
C ALA A 14 47.37 6.20 7.87
N LEU A 15 47.81 4.94 7.94
CA LEU A 15 47.40 4.01 9.00
C LEU A 15 47.71 4.51 10.43
N ALA A 16 48.86 5.15 10.63
CA ALA A 16 49.24 5.71 11.92
C ALA A 16 48.38 6.92 12.32
N GLU A 17 48.01 7.76 11.34
CA GLU A 17 47.09 8.88 11.53
C GLU A 17 45.68 8.39 11.85
N ILE A 18 45.16 7.43 11.07
CA ILE A 18 43.84 6.83 11.27
C ILE A 18 43.74 6.18 12.65
N ALA A 19 44.74 5.39 13.06
CA ALA A 19 44.76 4.76 14.37
C ALA A 19 44.76 5.81 15.49
N ARG A 20 45.67 6.79 15.44
CA ARG A 20 45.75 7.87 16.44
C ARG A 20 44.42 8.64 16.52
N THR A 21 43.89 9.13 15.41
CA THR A 21 42.66 9.95 15.42
C THR A 21 41.46 9.18 15.98
N VAL A 22 41.32 7.88 15.66
CA VAL A 22 40.24 7.03 16.22
C VAL A 22 40.43 6.78 17.73
N ILE A 23 41.67 6.73 18.23
CA ILE A 23 41.98 6.61 19.66
C ILE A 23 41.73 7.93 20.40
N ASP A 24 42.26 9.04 19.88
CA ASP A 24 42.28 10.34 20.56
C ASP A 24 40.90 11.03 20.56
N HIS A 25 40.11 10.87 19.50
CA HIS A 25 38.77 11.49 19.37
C HIS A 25 37.60 10.52 19.61
N GLY A 26 37.87 9.21 19.67
CA GLY A 26 36.84 8.15 19.78
C GLY A 26 35.94 7.97 18.55
N THR A 27 35.82 8.98 17.68
CA THR A 27 35.10 8.89 16.39
C THR A 27 35.93 9.50 15.26
N ALA A 28 35.81 8.96 14.05
CA ALA A 28 36.41 9.54 12.84
C ALA A 28 35.66 9.12 11.57
N VAL A 29 35.87 9.88 10.49
CA VAL A 29 35.46 9.54 9.12
C VAL A 29 36.68 9.30 8.25
N LEU A 30 36.74 8.16 7.56
CA LEU A 30 37.74 7.87 6.54
C LEU A 30 37.12 7.94 5.14
N VAL A 31 37.51 8.95 4.36
CA VAL A 31 37.15 9.07 2.95
C VAL A 31 38.29 8.52 2.10
N ALA A 32 38.04 7.41 1.41
CA ALA A 32 39.07 6.68 0.66
C ALA A 32 38.44 5.94 -0.54
N PRO A 33 38.88 6.18 -1.79
CA PRO A 33 38.32 5.52 -2.96
C PRO A 33 38.33 3.97 -2.90
N PRO A 34 37.39 3.27 -3.55
CA PRO A 34 37.31 1.82 -3.50
C PRO A 34 38.53 1.15 -4.13
N GLY A 35 39.34 0.46 -3.33
CA GLY A 35 40.60 -0.17 -3.75
C GLY A 35 41.83 0.28 -2.96
N THR A 36 41.75 1.45 -2.32
CA THR A 36 42.78 2.06 -1.43
C THR A 36 43.36 1.15 -0.34
N GLY A 37 42.65 0.08 0.02
CA GLY A 37 42.98 -0.83 1.11
C GLY A 37 42.21 -0.58 2.41
N LYS A 38 41.27 0.38 2.46
CA LYS A 38 40.49 0.74 3.67
C LYS A 38 40.00 -0.48 4.47
N THR A 39 39.25 -1.38 3.82
CA THR A 39 38.64 -2.60 4.39
C THR A 39 39.66 -3.68 4.79
N THR A 40 40.93 -3.56 4.36
CA THR A 40 41.92 -4.65 4.45
C THR A 40 43.22 -4.31 5.17
N LEU A 41 43.53 -3.03 5.38
CA LEU A 41 44.72 -2.60 6.13
C LEU A 41 44.35 -1.80 7.39
N VAL A 42 43.20 -1.12 7.42
CA VAL A 42 42.77 -0.35 8.61
C VAL A 42 42.33 -1.25 9.77
N PRO A 43 41.53 -2.33 9.59
CA PRO A 43 41.21 -3.21 10.70
C PRO A 43 42.43 -3.88 11.35
N PRO A 44 43.45 -4.37 10.59
CA PRO A 44 44.72 -4.84 11.16
C PRO A 44 45.47 -3.81 12.00
N ALA A 45 45.53 -2.54 11.55
CA ALA A 45 46.18 -1.46 12.30
C ALA A 45 45.41 -1.10 13.59
N LEU A 46 44.08 -1.04 13.54
CA LEU A 46 43.24 -0.78 14.72
C LEU A 46 43.24 -1.94 15.71
N ALA A 47 43.43 -3.18 15.24
CA ALA A 47 43.47 -4.39 16.08
C ALA A 47 44.72 -4.51 16.96
N GLU A 48 45.66 -3.58 16.86
CA GLU A 48 46.77 -3.44 17.81
C GLU A 48 46.32 -2.73 19.12
N PHE A 49 45.18 -2.04 19.08
CA PHE A 49 44.62 -1.21 20.16
C PHE A 49 43.29 -1.72 20.72
N GLY A 50 42.93 -2.97 20.44
CA GLY A 50 41.70 -3.62 20.90
C GLY A 50 41.15 -4.65 19.90
N LYS A 51 39.94 -5.15 20.18
CA LYS A 51 39.15 -5.98 19.26
C LYS A 51 38.32 -5.09 18.33
N VAL A 52 38.47 -5.32 17.03
CA VAL A 52 37.76 -4.59 15.97
C VAL A 52 36.63 -5.44 15.41
N VAL A 53 35.45 -4.84 15.29
CA VAL A 53 34.32 -5.41 14.55
C VAL A 53 34.09 -4.58 13.29
N VAL A 54 34.15 -5.22 12.12
CA VAL A 54 33.94 -4.56 10.82
C VAL A 54 32.53 -4.85 10.34
N ALA A 55 31.64 -3.85 10.36
CA ALA A 55 30.29 -3.95 9.82
C ALA A 55 30.29 -3.66 8.32
N GLU A 56 30.13 -4.70 7.51
CA GLU A 56 30.09 -4.65 6.05
C GLU A 56 28.69 -5.06 5.54
N PRO A 57 27.95 -4.22 4.78
CA PRO A 57 26.57 -4.53 4.39
C PRO A 57 26.38 -5.87 3.65
N ARG A 58 27.36 -6.33 2.86
CA ARG A 58 27.22 -7.43 1.90
C ARG A 58 27.94 -8.70 2.34
N ARG A 59 27.19 -9.80 2.48
CA ARG A 59 27.73 -11.13 2.88
C ARG A 59 28.94 -11.61 2.07
N LEU A 60 28.99 -11.31 0.76
CA LEU A 60 30.11 -11.69 -0.11
C LEU A 60 31.36 -10.86 0.20
N ALA A 61 31.22 -9.55 0.31
CA ALA A 61 32.30 -8.64 0.67
C ALA A 61 32.83 -8.92 2.09
N ALA A 62 31.95 -9.18 3.08
CA ALA A 62 32.35 -9.53 4.45
C ALA A 62 33.29 -10.76 4.49
N ARG A 63 32.99 -11.80 3.70
CA ARG A 63 33.86 -12.98 3.56
C ARG A 63 35.14 -12.66 2.79
N ALA A 64 35.05 -11.93 1.68
CA ALA A 64 36.21 -11.57 0.86
C ALA A 64 37.21 -10.67 1.61
N ALA A 65 36.71 -9.73 2.43
CA ALA A 65 37.49 -8.89 3.33
C ALA A 65 38.23 -9.72 4.37
N ALA A 66 37.52 -10.59 5.10
CA ALA A 66 38.13 -11.49 6.09
C ALA A 66 39.16 -12.44 5.46
N ALA A 67 38.87 -13.00 4.28
CA ALA A 67 39.79 -13.86 3.54
C ALA A 67 41.05 -13.12 3.09
N ARG A 68 40.90 -11.90 2.54
CA ARG A 68 42.04 -11.07 2.12
C ARG A 68 42.88 -10.64 3.31
N MET A 69 42.28 -10.21 4.41
CA MET A 69 43.01 -9.85 5.64
C MET A 69 43.77 -11.04 6.26
N ALA A 70 43.14 -12.21 6.35
CA ALA A 70 43.81 -13.42 6.85
C ALA A 70 45.01 -13.83 5.96
N ALA A 71 44.84 -13.76 4.64
CA ALA A 71 45.91 -14.03 3.67
C ALA A 71 47.08 -13.04 3.78
N LEU A 72 46.81 -11.73 3.98
CA LEU A 72 47.86 -10.72 4.22
C LEU A 72 48.63 -10.94 5.54
N LEU A 73 48.05 -11.67 6.50
CA LEU A 73 48.66 -12.06 7.77
C LEU A 73 49.26 -13.48 7.74
N GLY A 74 49.21 -14.17 6.59
CA GLY A 74 49.73 -15.53 6.44
C GLY A 74 48.98 -16.61 7.23
N GLU A 75 47.69 -16.38 7.57
CA GLU A 75 46.92 -17.29 8.42
C GLU A 75 45.56 -17.73 7.79
N PRO A 76 44.99 -18.87 8.22
CA PRO A 76 43.65 -19.28 7.81
C PRO A 76 42.56 -18.44 8.50
N VAL A 77 41.50 -18.13 7.73
CA VAL A 77 40.30 -17.43 8.23
C VAL A 77 39.65 -18.21 9.38
N GLY A 78 39.42 -17.50 10.48
CA GLY A 78 38.89 -18.02 11.75
C GLY A 78 39.90 -17.97 12.90
N LYS A 79 41.18 -17.67 12.62
CA LYS A 79 42.21 -17.44 13.65
C LYS A 79 42.14 -16.01 14.19
N THR A 80 43.08 -15.13 13.88
CA THR A 80 43.12 -13.73 14.34
C THR A 80 42.09 -12.88 13.58
N VAL A 81 41.89 -13.16 12.30
CA VAL A 81 40.82 -12.61 11.47
C VAL A 81 39.73 -13.67 11.24
N GLY A 82 38.47 -13.28 11.42
CA GLY A 82 37.32 -14.13 11.16
C GLY A 82 36.10 -13.36 10.63
N TYR A 83 35.01 -14.07 10.38
CA TYR A 83 33.74 -13.47 9.96
C TYR A 83 32.51 -14.16 10.56
N ALA A 84 31.40 -13.42 10.61
CA ALA A 84 30.07 -13.93 10.90
C ALA A 84 29.04 -13.31 9.95
N VAL A 85 28.37 -14.16 9.15
CA VAL A 85 27.27 -13.76 8.26
C VAL A 85 26.07 -14.67 8.50
N ARG A 86 24.87 -14.32 8.00
CA ARG A 86 23.70 -15.20 8.15
C ARG A 86 23.95 -16.55 7.47
N GLY A 87 24.05 -17.60 8.29
CA GLY A 87 24.19 -19.00 7.89
C GLY A 87 25.64 -19.53 7.86
N ASP A 88 26.66 -18.70 8.10
CA ASP A 88 28.08 -19.09 8.04
C ASP A 88 28.95 -18.23 8.97
N ARG A 89 29.84 -18.86 9.76
CA ARG A 89 30.68 -18.18 10.76
C ARG A 89 32.01 -18.91 10.91
N LYS A 90 33.11 -18.17 10.83
CA LYS A 90 34.48 -18.65 11.07
C LYS A 90 35.20 -17.67 11.98
N VAL A 91 35.26 -17.98 13.27
CA VAL A 91 36.00 -17.24 14.31
C VAL A 91 36.46 -18.24 15.39
N SER A 92 37.39 -17.80 16.24
CA SER A 92 37.90 -18.53 17.39
C SER A 92 38.00 -17.61 18.61
N LYS A 93 38.50 -18.14 19.74
CA LYS A 93 38.87 -17.35 20.92
C LYS A 93 39.99 -16.33 20.63
N ASP A 94 40.78 -16.55 19.57
CA ASP A 94 41.95 -15.75 19.22
C ASP A 94 41.60 -14.63 18.23
N THR A 95 40.34 -14.55 17.78
CA THR A 95 39.86 -13.57 16.79
C THR A 95 39.81 -12.14 17.36
N ARG A 96 40.69 -11.28 16.84
CA ARG A 96 40.75 -9.84 17.13
C ARG A 96 39.99 -8.99 16.12
N ILE A 97 39.78 -9.51 14.89
CA ILE A 97 39.04 -8.84 13.82
C ILE A 97 37.88 -9.73 13.39
N GLU A 98 36.65 -9.33 13.68
CA GLU A 98 35.45 -10.05 13.21
C GLU A 98 34.69 -9.20 12.18
N VAL A 99 34.70 -9.65 10.92
CA VAL A 99 33.90 -9.02 9.85
C VAL A 99 32.48 -9.56 9.90
N VAL A 100 31.49 -8.68 10.07
CA VAL A 100 30.10 -9.02 10.35
C VAL A 100 29.18 -8.26 9.40
N THR A 101 28.07 -8.86 8.97
CA THR A 101 27.05 -8.08 8.26
C THR A 101 26.35 -7.12 9.22
N SER A 102 26.11 -5.87 8.83
CA SER A 102 25.53 -4.82 9.68
C SER A 102 24.26 -5.28 10.43
N GLY A 103 23.33 -5.93 9.72
CA GLY A 103 22.09 -6.49 10.30
C GLY A 103 22.25 -7.62 11.31
N LEU A 104 23.43 -8.25 11.38
CA LEU A 104 23.81 -9.21 12.42
C LEU A 104 24.49 -8.50 13.60
N LEU A 105 25.15 -7.35 13.38
CA LEU A 105 25.66 -6.52 14.48
C LEU A 105 24.53 -5.77 15.20
N VAL A 106 23.52 -5.27 14.47
CA VAL A 106 22.25 -4.77 15.05
C VAL A 106 21.68 -5.77 16.05
N ARG A 107 21.51 -7.04 15.63
CA ARG A 107 20.98 -8.10 16.50
C ARG A 107 21.87 -8.43 17.70
N ARG A 108 23.20 -8.23 17.61
CA ARG A 108 24.09 -8.35 18.77
C ARG A 108 23.85 -7.20 19.73
N LEU A 109 23.84 -5.96 19.24
CA LEU A 109 23.62 -4.76 20.02
C LEU A 109 22.25 -4.80 20.74
N GLN A 110 21.19 -5.30 20.10
CA GLN A 110 19.89 -5.60 20.73
C GLN A 110 19.97 -6.57 21.92
N SER A 111 20.92 -7.50 21.91
CA SER A 111 21.06 -8.58 22.91
C SER A 111 22.11 -8.26 23.98
N ASP A 112 23.02 -7.35 23.65
CA ASP A 112 24.20 -6.92 24.39
C ASP A 112 24.49 -5.45 23.99
N PRO A 113 23.80 -4.47 24.58
CA PRO A 113 24.01 -3.04 24.30
C PRO A 113 25.41 -2.56 24.65
N GLU A 114 26.12 -3.26 25.54
CA GLU A 114 27.52 -2.97 25.86
C GLU A 114 28.48 -3.40 24.74
N LEU A 115 28.08 -4.30 23.84
CA LEU A 115 28.98 -5.01 22.91
C LEU A 115 30.25 -5.49 23.63
N SER A 116 30.04 -6.30 24.67
CA SER A 116 31.04 -6.57 25.69
C SER A 116 32.33 -7.18 25.11
N GLY A 117 33.47 -6.54 25.38
CA GLY A 117 34.77 -6.90 24.81
C GLY A 117 34.98 -6.52 23.34
N VAL A 118 34.27 -5.50 22.83
CA VAL A 118 34.58 -4.78 21.58
C VAL A 118 35.09 -3.37 21.91
N ASP A 119 36.23 -2.99 21.31
CA ASP A 119 36.88 -1.69 21.53
C ASP A 119 36.66 -0.72 20.36
N THR A 120 36.40 -1.24 19.16
CA THR A 120 36.18 -0.40 17.97
C THR A 120 35.23 -1.06 16.98
N VAL A 121 34.23 -0.31 16.50
CA VAL A 121 33.40 -0.69 15.35
C VAL A 121 33.81 0.13 14.13
N LEU A 122 34.18 -0.55 13.05
CA LEU A 122 34.39 0.06 11.75
C LEU A 122 33.13 -0.16 10.90
N LEU A 123 32.43 0.92 10.55
CA LEU A 123 31.29 0.92 9.65
C LEU A 123 31.82 1.06 8.22
N ASP A 124 31.77 -0.02 7.45
CA ASP A 124 32.25 -0.02 6.07
C ASP A 124 31.13 0.32 5.08
N GLU A 125 31.53 0.91 3.95
CA GLU A 125 30.66 1.34 2.85
C GLU A 125 29.41 2.14 3.27
N CYS A 126 29.52 3.04 4.26
CA CYS A 126 28.41 3.90 4.71
C CYS A 126 27.77 4.71 3.56
N HIS A 127 28.51 4.92 2.47
CA HIS A 127 28.05 5.57 1.26
C HIS A 127 26.92 4.82 0.52
N GLU A 128 26.71 3.53 0.80
CA GLU A 128 25.62 2.74 0.21
C GLU A 128 24.25 2.97 0.87
N ARG A 129 24.22 3.54 2.08
CA ARG A 129 22.98 3.91 2.80
C ARG A 129 21.95 2.76 2.92
N HIS A 130 22.46 1.59 3.25
CA HIS A 130 21.68 0.39 3.57
C HIS A 130 20.93 0.52 4.90
N LEU A 131 19.71 0.01 4.97
CA LEU A 131 18.81 0.18 6.12
C LEU A 131 19.41 -0.41 7.41
N ASP A 132 19.95 -1.62 7.33
CA ASP A 132 20.63 -2.31 8.44
C ASP A 132 21.97 -1.64 8.85
N ALA A 133 22.48 -0.68 8.06
CA ALA A 133 23.70 0.09 8.36
C ALA A 133 23.38 1.47 8.95
N ASP A 134 22.37 2.16 8.42
CA ASP A 134 21.84 3.41 8.98
C ASP A 134 21.28 3.19 10.41
N LEU A 135 20.50 2.11 10.62
CA LEU A 135 20.02 1.71 11.96
C LEU A 135 21.18 1.39 12.91
N LEU A 136 22.18 0.66 12.42
CA LEU A 136 23.35 0.29 13.22
C LEU A 136 24.11 1.52 13.71
N LEU A 137 24.33 2.52 12.84
CA LEU A 137 24.96 3.78 13.22
C LEU A 137 24.12 4.52 14.28
N ALA A 138 22.81 4.61 14.09
CA ALA A 138 21.91 5.30 15.02
C ALA A 138 21.92 4.65 16.42
N MET A 139 21.86 3.32 16.51
CA MET A 139 21.94 2.59 17.78
C MET A 139 23.34 2.63 18.41
N LEU A 140 24.42 2.63 17.61
CA LEU A 140 25.79 2.75 18.14
C LEU A 140 26.06 4.15 18.71
N LEU A 141 25.46 5.20 18.17
CA LEU A 141 25.55 6.55 18.74
C LEU A 141 24.84 6.62 20.10
N ASP A 142 23.60 6.13 20.16
CA ASP A 142 22.81 6.05 21.39
C ASP A 142 23.49 5.21 22.49
N ALA A 143 24.00 4.02 22.13
CA ALA A 143 24.77 3.18 23.05
C ALA A 143 26.07 3.86 23.55
N ARG A 144 26.70 4.74 22.75
CA ARG A 144 27.86 5.53 23.21
C ARG A 144 27.46 6.68 24.12
N ASP A 145 26.35 7.34 23.85
CA ASP A 145 25.86 8.47 24.64
C ASP A 145 25.43 8.01 26.05
N GLY A 146 24.85 6.80 26.16
CA GLY A 146 24.34 6.26 27.43
C GLY A 146 25.24 5.26 28.19
N LEU A 147 25.99 4.40 27.50
CA LEU A 147 26.52 3.15 28.10
C LEU A 147 27.99 2.84 27.80
N ARG A 148 28.47 3.13 26.58
CA ARG A 148 29.83 2.84 26.09
C ARG A 148 30.51 4.07 25.47
N PRO A 149 30.71 5.18 26.22
CA PRO A 149 31.37 6.38 25.67
C PRO A 149 32.80 6.11 25.17
N ASP A 150 33.44 5.05 25.69
CA ASP A 150 34.76 4.54 25.34
C ASP A 150 34.81 3.76 24.00
N LEU A 151 33.67 3.25 23.50
CA LEU A 151 33.61 2.49 22.26
C LEU A 151 33.96 3.39 21.08
N ARG A 152 34.95 3.00 20.28
CA ARG A 152 35.43 3.84 19.16
C ARG A 152 34.67 3.53 17.87
N LEU A 153 34.34 4.54 17.08
CA LEU A 153 33.66 4.40 15.77
C LEU A 153 34.53 4.94 14.64
N LEU A 154 34.74 4.14 13.60
CA LEU A 154 35.30 4.60 12.33
C LEU A 154 34.31 4.35 11.20
N ALA A 155 33.73 5.42 10.64
CA ALA A 155 32.87 5.30 9.47
C ALA A 155 33.67 5.53 8.19
N THR A 156 33.49 4.69 7.16
CA THR A 156 34.21 4.84 5.89
C THR A 156 33.29 5.14 4.70
N SER A 157 33.78 5.98 3.80
CA SER A 157 33.03 6.47 2.63
C SER A 157 33.93 6.51 1.39
N ALA A 158 33.34 6.23 0.23
CA ALA A 158 34.00 6.32 -1.07
C ALA A 158 33.71 7.65 -1.80
N THR A 159 32.52 8.23 -1.57
CA THR A 159 31.91 9.23 -2.48
C THR A 159 30.87 10.17 -1.83
N VAL A 160 30.43 9.88 -0.60
CA VAL A 160 29.26 10.53 0.02
C VAL A 160 29.66 11.65 0.99
N ALA A 161 28.75 12.62 1.15
CA ALA A 161 28.84 13.86 1.92
C ALA A 161 29.44 13.70 3.35
N GLU A 162 30.77 13.70 3.39
CA GLU A 162 31.62 13.58 4.57
C GLU A 162 31.22 14.51 5.72
N ALA A 163 30.86 15.77 5.43
CA ALA A 163 30.47 16.75 6.44
C ALA A 163 29.19 16.35 7.21
N ARG A 164 28.21 15.72 6.55
CA ARG A 164 26.97 15.25 7.22
C ARG A 164 27.23 14.02 8.08
N LEU A 165 28.18 13.18 7.70
CA LEU A 165 28.61 12.01 8.48
C LEU A 165 29.50 12.41 9.67
N ALA A 166 30.39 13.39 9.49
CA ALA A 166 31.20 13.98 10.55
C ALA A 166 30.31 14.61 11.63
N ALA A 167 29.38 15.49 11.24
CA ALA A 167 28.42 16.11 12.16
C ALA A 167 27.57 15.09 12.91
N LEU A 168 27.07 14.05 12.22
CA LEU A 168 26.30 12.96 12.83
C LEU A 168 27.10 12.17 13.88
N LEU A 169 28.42 12.02 13.69
CA LEU A 169 29.33 11.40 14.66
C LEU A 169 29.78 12.34 15.79
N GLY A 170 29.32 13.60 15.82
CA GLY A 170 29.73 14.62 16.79
C GLY A 170 30.94 15.44 16.31
N ASP A 171 30.82 16.02 15.11
CA ASP A 171 31.87 16.78 14.39
C ASP A 171 33.21 16.03 14.27
N ALA A 172 33.12 14.72 14.01
CA ALA A 172 34.25 13.81 13.97
C ALA A 172 35.28 14.17 12.87
N PRO A 173 36.60 14.07 13.14
CA PRO A 173 37.63 14.38 12.15
C PRO A 173 37.51 13.57 10.85
N VAL A 174 37.71 14.25 9.71
CA VAL A 174 37.64 13.66 8.36
C VAL A 174 39.04 13.46 7.79
N ILE A 175 39.49 12.21 7.75
CA ILE A 175 40.75 11.79 7.11
C ILE A 175 40.46 11.45 5.65
N ARG A 176 41.24 12.02 4.72
CA ARG A 176 41.12 11.77 3.28
C ARG A 176 42.36 11.05 2.76
N VAL A 177 42.16 9.98 2.00
CA VAL A 177 43.23 9.18 1.39
C VAL A 177 43.00 9.12 -0.10
N ASP A 178 43.77 9.93 -0.84
CA ASP A 178 43.74 9.92 -2.30
C ASP A 178 44.31 8.62 -2.88
N ALA A 179 43.79 8.22 -4.03
CA ALA A 179 44.26 7.08 -4.80
C ALA A 179 44.62 7.52 -6.22
N ARG A 180 45.79 7.09 -6.71
CA ARG A 180 46.10 7.14 -8.15
C ARG A 180 45.31 6.05 -8.87
N THR A 181 44.04 6.32 -9.19
CA THR A 181 43.32 5.54 -10.20
C THR A 181 43.92 5.83 -11.58
N PHE A 182 43.98 4.82 -12.42
CA PHE A 182 44.36 5.00 -13.82
C PHE A 182 43.22 5.66 -14.61
N PRO A 183 43.51 6.41 -15.70
CA PRO A 183 42.47 7.04 -16.50
C PRO A 183 41.54 6.01 -17.14
N VAL A 184 40.25 6.39 -17.25
CA VAL A 184 39.20 5.58 -17.87
C VAL A 184 38.57 6.36 -19.02
N ASP A 185 38.80 5.91 -20.25
CA ASP A 185 38.15 6.45 -21.45
C ASP A 185 36.65 6.10 -21.43
N THR A 186 35.79 7.08 -21.72
CA THR A 186 34.32 6.99 -21.57
C THR A 186 33.64 7.06 -22.93
N ARG A 187 32.89 6.01 -23.27
CA ARG A 187 32.18 5.87 -24.55
C ARG A 187 30.69 5.69 -24.30
N TYR A 188 29.87 6.48 -25.00
CA TYR A 188 28.42 6.36 -24.94
C TYR A 188 27.91 5.52 -26.12
N LEU A 189 27.28 4.39 -25.82
CA LEU A 189 26.69 3.47 -26.79
C LEU A 189 25.20 3.32 -26.49
N PRO A 190 24.34 4.29 -26.83
CA PRO A 190 22.90 4.21 -26.58
C PRO A 190 22.26 3.00 -27.28
N PRO A 191 21.10 2.53 -26.78
CA PRO A 191 20.27 1.55 -27.49
C PRO A 191 19.76 2.11 -28.82
N LEU A 192 19.73 1.28 -29.86
CA LEU A 192 19.10 1.60 -31.14
C LEU A 192 17.57 1.64 -31.01
N ARG A 193 16.87 2.23 -31.98
CA ARG A 193 15.40 2.34 -31.95
C ARG A 193 14.74 0.95 -31.91
N GLY A 194 14.12 0.61 -30.78
CA GLY A 194 13.51 -0.70 -30.53
C GLY A 194 14.46 -1.78 -30.00
N GLU A 195 15.76 -1.49 -29.88
CA GLU A 195 16.72 -2.39 -29.24
C GLU A 195 16.50 -2.39 -27.72
N ARG A 196 16.50 -3.58 -27.13
CA ARG A 196 16.42 -3.73 -25.67
C ARG A 196 17.78 -3.47 -25.02
N ILE A 197 17.78 -3.02 -23.77
CA ILE A 197 19.01 -2.76 -23.00
C ILE A 197 19.94 -3.99 -22.92
N GLU A 198 19.42 -5.22 -22.94
CA GLU A 198 20.25 -6.43 -22.95
C GLU A 198 20.97 -6.66 -24.28
N ALA A 199 20.33 -6.34 -25.42
CA ALA A 199 20.96 -6.42 -26.73
C ALA A 199 22.03 -5.32 -26.87
N CYS A 200 21.72 -4.10 -26.42
CA CYS A 200 22.67 -2.99 -26.33
C CYS A 200 23.89 -3.35 -25.46
N ALA A 201 23.67 -3.98 -24.29
CA ALA A 201 24.75 -4.42 -23.41
C ALA A 201 25.60 -5.55 -24.03
N ALA A 202 25.00 -6.52 -24.72
CA ALA A 202 25.73 -7.55 -25.46
C ALA A 202 26.57 -6.94 -26.61
N ARG A 203 26.00 -5.99 -27.36
CA ARG A 203 26.69 -5.22 -28.42
C ARG A 203 27.88 -4.41 -27.86
N ALA A 204 27.68 -3.70 -26.76
CA ALA A 204 28.75 -2.97 -26.06
C ALA A 204 29.83 -3.92 -25.48
N THR A 205 29.46 -5.12 -25.02
CA THR A 205 30.42 -6.13 -24.54
C THR A 205 31.29 -6.66 -25.68
N ARG A 206 30.74 -6.84 -26.89
CA ARG A 206 31.52 -7.22 -28.07
C ARG A 206 32.52 -6.13 -28.46
N ALA A 207 32.10 -4.86 -28.46
CA ALA A 207 33.01 -3.72 -28.67
C ALA A 207 34.14 -3.67 -27.62
N ALA A 208 33.79 -3.84 -26.35
CA ALA A 208 34.75 -3.89 -25.25
C ALA A 208 35.82 -4.99 -25.41
N LEU A 209 35.43 -6.16 -25.94
CA LEU A 209 36.35 -7.26 -26.23
C LEU A 209 37.20 -7.03 -27.48
N SER A 210 36.63 -6.46 -28.54
CA SER A 210 37.37 -6.24 -29.80
C SER A 210 38.36 -5.09 -29.75
N GLU A 211 38.11 -4.07 -28.92
CA GLU A 211 38.93 -2.85 -28.89
C GLU A 211 40.07 -2.87 -27.85
N GLY A 212 40.16 -3.89 -26.99
CA GLY A 212 41.13 -3.91 -25.88
C GLY A 212 41.39 -5.29 -25.31
N ASP A 213 42.44 -5.38 -24.48
CA ASP A 213 42.87 -6.56 -23.72
C ASP A 213 42.18 -6.66 -22.35
N GLY A 214 42.51 -7.71 -21.58
CA GLY A 214 41.95 -7.95 -20.24
C GLY A 214 40.45 -8.27 -20.19
N ASP A 215 39.89 -8.25 -18.99
CA ASP A 215 38.51 -8.73 -18.74
C ASP A 215 37.46 -7.63 -18.78
N VAL A 216 36.21 -8.02 -19.04
CA VAL A 216 35.06 -7.11 -19.15
C VAL A 216 34.08 -7.32 -17.98
N LEU A 217 33.75 -6.26 -17.26
CA LEU A 217 32.73 -6.26 -16.21
C LEU A 217 31.45 -5.58 -16.71
N VAL A 218 30.36 -6.33 -16.82
CA VAL A 218 29.07 -5.85 -17.36
C VAL A 218 28.06 -5.69 -16.24
N PHE A 219 27.63 -4.45 -15.96
CA PHE A 219 26.60 -4.14 -14.97
C PHE A 219 25.20 -4.19 -15.58
N LEU A 220 24.34 -5.06 -15.05
CA LEU A 220 22.97 -5.31 -15.48
C LEU A 220 22.01 -5.24 -14.28
N PRO A 221 20.74 -4.83 -14.46
CA PRO A 221 19.85 -4.63 -13.31
C PRO A 221 19.47 -5.94 -12.59
N GLY A 222 19.52 -7.11 -13.22
CA GLY A 222 19.09 -8.35 -12.56
C GLY A 222 19.46 -9.66 -13.25
N ALA A 223 19.24 -10.77 -12.52
CA ALA A 223 19.54 -12.13 -12.95
C ALA A 223 18.79 -12.59 -14.22
N ALA A 224 17.64 -11.98 -14.50
CA ALA A 224 16.89 -12.25 -15.73
C ALA A 224 17.54 -11.59 -16.95
N GLU A 225 18.12 -10.41 -16.78
CA GLU A 225 18.87 -9.69 -17.80
C GLU A 225 20.25 -10.34 -18.02
N ILE A 226 20.96 -10.70 -16.94
CA ILE A 226 22.22 -11.45 -16.97
C ILE A 226 22.09 -12.73 -17.81
N ARG A 227 21.05 -13.55 -17.61
CA ARG A 227 20.84 -14.76 -18.43
C ARG A 227 20.56 -14.48 -19.90
N ARG A 228 19.89 -13.36 -20.23
CA ARG A 228 19.64 -12.96 -21.63
C ARG A 228 20.91 -12.47 -22.31
N VAL A 229 21.73 -11.69 -21.60
CA VAL A 229 23.05 -11.26 -22.11
C VAL A 229 24.00 -12.45 -22.25
N ALA A 230 24.03 -13.38 -21.29
CA ALA A 230 24.84 -14.60 -21.38
C ALA A 230 24.49 -15.45 -22.62
N ALA A 231 23.19 -15.65 -22.88
CA ALA A 231 22.72 -16.37 -24.07
C ALA A 231 23.01 -15.61 -25.38
N ALA A 232 23.03 -14.27 -25.35
CA ALA A 232 23.39 -13.43 -26.50
C ALA A 232 24.91 -13.26 -26.69
N LEU A 233 25.72 -13.96 -25.89
CA LEU A 233 27.19 -13.95 -25.90
C LEU A 233 27.79 -15.37 -25.84
N SER A 234 26.99 -16.42 -26.04
CA SER A 234 27.44 -17.82 -25.93
C SER A 234 28.37 -18.29 -27.07
N ASP A 235 28.53 -17.45 -28.09
CA ASP A 235 29.43 -17.60 -29.24
C ASP A 235 30.80 -16.92 -29.05
N LEU A 236 31.03 -16.24 -27.92
CA LEU A 236 32.32 -15.61 -27.63
C LEU A 236 33.41 -16.64 -27.28
N ASP A 237 34.64 -16.40 -27.75
CA ASP A 237 35.84 -17.05 -27.21
C ASP A 237 36.29 -16.39 -25.88
N ALA A 238 35.38 -16.36 -24.91
CA ALA A 238 35.59 -15.80 -23.57
C ALA A 238 34.73 -16.52 -22.53
N ASP A 239 35.18 -16.54 -21.28
CA ASP A 239 34.48 -17.21 -20.19
C ASP A 239 33.39 -16.27 -19.63
N VAL A 240 32.14 -16.52 -20.00
CA VAL A 240 30.98 -15.68 -19.61
C VAL A 240 30.44 -16.11 -18.24
N LEU A 241 30.75 -15.34 -17.19
CA LEU A 241 30.52 -15.71 -15.79
C LEU A 241 29.45 -14.80 -15.14
N PRO A 242 28.34 -15.32 -14.60
CA PRO A 242 27.37 -14.52 -13.86
C PRO A 242 27.90 -14.17 -12.45
N LEU A 243 27.56 -12.98 -11.94
CA LEU A 243 27.90 -12.56 -10.57
C LEU A 243 26.74 -11.80 -9.91
N HIS A 244 25.83 -12.52 -9.28
CA HIS A 244 24.69 -11.94 -8.54
C HIS A 244 24.39 -12.66 -7.22
N GLY A 245 23.79 -11.95 -6.25
CA GLY A 245 23.60 -12.42 -4.87
C GLY A 245 22.81 -13.73 -4.67
N ARG A 246 22.04 -14.17 -5.68
CA ARG A 246 21.30 -15.46 -5.66
C ARG A 246 22.14 -16.70 -6.02
N LEU A 247 23.38 -16.54 -6.51
CA LEU A 247 24.30 -17.66 -6.81
C LEU A 247 24.76 -18.39 -5.54
N ALA A 248 25.25 -19.61 -5.69
CA ALA A 248 26.02 -20.31 -4.67
C ALA A 248 27.40 -19.67 -4.48
N ASN A 249 28.01 -19.86 -3.30
CA ASN A 249 29.32 -19.29 -2.96
C ASN A 249 30.38 -19.60 -4.03
N ALA A 250 30.55 -20.87 -4.39
CA ALA A 250 31.57 -21.30 -5.36
C ALA A 250 31.40 -20.66 -6.76
N GLU A 251 30.18 -20.32 -7.17
CA GLU A 251 29.93 -19.60 -8.43
C GLU A 251 30.33 -18.11 -8.31
N GLN A 252 30.07 -17.49 -7.15
CA GLN A 252 30.53 -16.12 -6.84
C GLN A 252 32.06 -16.06 -6.75
N ASP A 253 32.67 -17.05 -6.09
CA ASP A 253 34.12 -17.16 -5.91
C ASP A 253 34.83 -17.44 -7.25
N ALA A 254 34.21 -18.20 -8.17
CA ALA A 254 34.72 -18.43 -9.52
C ALA A 254 34.78 -17.14 -10.36
N ALA A 255 33.75 -16.28 -10.30
CA ALA A 255 33.74 -14.99 -10.99
C ALA A 255 34.80 -13.99 -10.45
N LEU A 256 35.38 -14.27 -9.27
CA LEU A 256 36.42 -13.45 -8.63
C LEU A 256 37.84 -14.04 -8.81
N THR A 257 37.94 -15.32 -9.14
CA THR A 257 39.22 -16.02 -9.33
C THR A 257 39.76 -15.78 -10.75
N PRO A 258 41.01 -15.29 -10.92
CA PRO A 258 41.61 -15.13 -12.25
C PRO A 258 41.67 -16.45 -13.03
N GLY A 259 41.44 -16.38 -14.34
CA GLY A 259 41.51 -17.52 -15.26
C GLY A 259 42.55 -17.32 -16.36
N PRO A 260 42.91 -18.40 -17.11
CA PRO A 260 43.86 -18.32 -18.24
C PRO A 260 43.22 -17.77 -19.53
N ARG A 261 41.88 -17.69 -19.59
CA ARG A 261 41.10 -17.12 -20.69
C ARG A 261 40.52 -15.77 -20.27
N ARG A 262 40.21 -14.91 -21.24
CA ARG A 262 39.50 -13.64 -21.00
C ARG A 262 38.11 -13.94 -20.43
N ARG A 263 37.67 -13.16 -19.45
CA ARG A 263 36.40 -13.32 -18.75
C ARG A 263 35.44 -12.16 -19.05
N VAL A 264 34.16 -12.49 -19.15
CA VAL A 264 33.05 -11.52 -19.22
C VAL A 264 32.20 -11.72 -17.98
N VAL A 265 32.39 -10.88 -16.97
CA VAL A 265 31.69 -10.98 -15.69
C VAL A 265 30.39 -10.19 -15.76
N LEU A 266 29.25 -10.89 -15.83
CA LEU A 266 27.91 -10.32 -15.91
C LEU A 266 27.33 -10.14 -14.50
N SER A 267 27.46 -8.93 -13.94
CA SER A 267 27.11 -8.65 -12.54
C SER A 267 25.89 -7.73 -12.38
N THR A 268 25.26 -7.78 -11.21
CA THR A 268 24.41 -6.68 -10.73
C THR A 268 25.25 -5.65 -9.96
N ALA A 269 24.66 -4.82 -9.11
CA ALA A 269 25.39 -3.94 -8.19
C ALA A 269 26.31 -4.67 -7.19
N VAL A 270 26.50 -6.00 -7.27
CA VAL A 270 27.40 -6.79 -6.40
C VAL A 270 28.87 -6.41 -6.58
N ALA A 271 29.30 -6.00 -7.78
CA ALA A 271 30.67 -5.60 -8.08
C ALA A 271 30.95 -4.08 -7.97
N GLU A 272 30.00 -3.30 -7.42
CA GLU A 272 29.91 -1.83 -7.53
C GLU A 272 30.80 -1.06 -6.55
N SER A 273 31.04 -1.61 -5.35
CA SER A 273 31.63 -0.94 -4.18
C SER A 273 32.75 -1.77 -3.53
N SER A 274 32.45 -2.61 -2.54
CA SER A 274 33.41 -3.31 -1.67
C SER A 274 34.14 -4.49 -2.31
N LEU A 275 33.67 -4.99 -3.45
CA LEU A 275 34.25 -6.13 -4.15
C LEU A 275 35.32 -5.73 -5.18
N THR A 276 36.29 -6.59 -5.45
CA THR A 276 37.28 -6.41 -6.54
C THR A 276 37.22 -7.62 -7.46
N VAL A 277 37.02 -7.37 -8.75
CA VAL A 277 37.19 -8.38 -9.81
C VAL A 277 38.57 -8.09 -10.43
N PRO A 278 39.59 -8.95 -10.22
CA PRO A 278 40.93 -8.72 -10.78
C PRO A 278 40.92 -8.79 -12.31
N GLY A 279 41.91 -8.20 -12.97
CA GLY A 279 42.12 -8.32 -14.42
C GLY A 279 41.16 -7.54 -15.32
N VAL A 280 40.16 -6.85 -14.73
CA VAL A 280 39.22 -6.00 -15.49
C VAL A 280 39.95 -4.82 -16.13
N ARG A 281 39.67 -4.57 -17.41
CA ARG A 281 40.17 -3.40 -18.18
C ARG A 281 39.03 -2.64 -18.87
N ALA A 282 37.87 -3.26 -19.06
CA ALA A 282 36.69 -2.62 -19.61
C ALA A 282 35.45 -2.84 -18.73
N VAL A 283 34.60 -1.84 -18.67
CA VAL A 283 33.30 -1.88 -18.00
C VAL A 283 32.20 -1.59 -19.02
N VAL A 284 31.11 -2.36 -19.00
CA VAL A 284 29.89 -2.03 -19.72
C VAL A 284 28.81 -1.75 -18.68
N ASP A 285 28.20 -0.57 -18.72
CA ASP A 285 27.15 -0.20 -17.77
C ASP A 285 25.80 -0.03 -18.49
N ALA A 286 24.81 -0.84 -18.12
CA ALA A 286 23.42 -0.69 -18.57
C ALA A 286 22.77 0.62 -18.07
N GLY A 287 23.39 1.34 -17.14
CA GLY A 287 22.88 2.58 -16.57
C GLY A 287 21.60 2.37 -15.75
N GLN A 288 21.41 1.14 -15.27
CA GLN A 288 20.22 0.69 -14.56
C GLN A 288 20.60 -0.14 -13.33
N SER A 289 19.72 -0.13 -12.33
CA SER A 289 19.75 -1.01 -11.16
C SER A 289 18.34 -1.46 -10.81
N ARG A 290 18.23 -2.53 -10.01
CA ARG A 290 16.95 -3.05 -9.53
C ARG A 290 16.86 -2.83 -8.02
N VAL A 291 15.94 -1.99 -7.61
CA VAL A 291 15.71 -1.62 -6.21
C VAL A 291 14.40 -2.24 -5.70
N SER A 292 14.37 -2.55 -4.41
CA SER A 292 13.10 -2.87 -3.73
C SER A 292 12.35 -1.57 -3.46
N ARG A 293 11.07 -1.50 -3.82
CA ARG A 293 10.17 -0.38 -3.46
C ARG A 293 8.83 -0.94 -3.00
N VAL A 294 8.29 -0.42 -1.90
CA VAL A 294 7.02 -0.87 -1.31
C VAL A 294 5.86 0.00 -1.77
N ASP A 295 4.83 -0.60 -2.37
CA ASP A 295 3.54 0.05 -2.59
C ASP A 295 2.73 -0.01 -1.29
N HIS A 296 3.01 0.91 -0.36
CA HIS A 296 2.40 0.92 0.98
C HIS A 296 0.87 1.02 0.94
N ARG A 297 0.28 1.59 -0.12
CA ARG A 297 -1.18 1.63 -0.34
C ARG A 297 -1.78 0.26 -0.71
N ARG A 298 -0.95 -0.73 -1.07
CA ARG A 298 -1.38 -2.06 -1.57
C ARG A 298 -0.74 -3.25 -0.87
N GLY A 299 0.18 -3.02 0.08
CA GLY A 299 0.81 -4.08 0.88
C GLY A 299 1.76 -5.03 0.12
N LEU A 300 2.20 -4.64 -1.09
CA LEU A 300 3.10 -5.44 -1.93
C LEU A 300 4.42 -4.68 -2.17
N ALA A 301 5.54 -5.37 -1.93
CA ALA A 301 6.85 -4.94 -2.39
C ALA A 301 7.05 -5.32 -3.87
N GLY A 302 7.69 -4.44 -4.64
CA GLY A 302 8.01 -4.66 -6.04
C GLY A 302 9.49 -4.39 -6.33
N LEU A 303 10.09 -5.18 -7.22
CA LEU A 303 11.44 -4.94 -7.74
C LEU A 303 11.36 -4.00 -8.95
N VAL A 304 11.60 -2.71 -8.72
CA VAL A 304 11.54 -1.67 -9.74
C VAL A 304 12.92 -1.50 -10.39
N THR A 305 12.97 -1.43 -11.71
CA THR A 305 14.18 -0.98 -12.41
C THR A 305 14.22 0.54 -12.38
N VAL A 306 15.34 1.10 -11.92
CA VAL A 306 15.60 2.55 -11.91
C VAL A 306 16.89 2.85 -12.67
N ARG A 307 17.03 4.09 -13.14
CA ARG A 307 18.34 4.61 -13.58
C ARG A 307 19.30 4.66 -12.39
N VAL A 308 20.58 4.48 -12.63
CA VAL A 308 21.62 4.70 -11.60
C VAL A 308 21.81 6.19 -11.32
N SER A 309 22.36 6.50 -10.16
CA SER A 309 22.90 7.84 -9.87
C SER A 309 24.25 8.05 -10.56
N ALA A 310 24.65 9.31 -10.74
CA ALA A 310 25.96 9.67 -11.29
C ALA A 310 27.10 9.03 -10.47
N ALA A 311 27.09 9.20 -9.14
CA ALA A 311 28.11 8.60 -8.26
C ALA A 311 28.22 7.07 -8.39
N VAL A 312 27.10 6.35 -8.59
CA VAL A 312 27.10 4.90 -8.86
C VAL A 312 27.70 4.61 -10.24
N ALA A 313 27.29 5.35 -11.28
CA ALA A 313 27.79 5.18 -12.63
C ALA A 313 29.32 5.43 -12.73
N ASP A 314 29.86 6.28 -11.87
CA ASP A 314 31.30 6.59 -11.81
C ASP A 314 32.07 5.58 -10.95
N GLN A 315 31.47 5.05 -9.88
CA GLN A 315 32.01 3.88 -9.16
C GLN A 315 32.06 2.62 -10.04
N ARG A 316 31.12 2.48 -10.98
CA ARG A 316 31.13 1.45 -12.04
C ARG A 316 32.24 1.71 -13.05
N ALA A 317 32.34 2.93 -13.61
CA ALA A 317 33.41 3.29 -14.55
C ALA A 317 34.81 3.06 -13.95
N GLY A 318 35.01 3.47 -12.69
CA GLY A 318 36.24 3.29 -11.93
C GLY A 318 36.68 1.85 -11.69
N ARG A 319 35.91 0.83 -12.11
CA ARG A 319 36.35 -0.58 -12.09
C ARG A 319 37.34 -0.92 -13.20
N ALA A 320 37.31 -0.18 -14.31
CA ALA A 320 38.26 -0.34 -15.40
C ALA A 320 39.67 0.19 -15.03
N GLY A 321 39.73 1.32 -14.31
CA GLY A 321 40.98 2.05 -13.98
C GLY A 321 41.69 1.61 -12.71
N ARG A 322 41.54 0.35 -12.26
CA ARG A 322 42.06 -0.13 -10.96
C ARG A 322 43.50 -0.64 -11.00
N GLU A 323 43.87 -1.34 -12.07
CA GLU A 323 45.17 -2.01 -12.20
C GLU A 323 46.03 -1.43 -13.33
N ALA A 324 45.39 -0.83 -14.32
CA ALA A 324 45.97 -0.19 -15.49
C ALA A 324 44.93 0.79 -16.09
N PRO A 325 45.27 1.60 -17.11
CA PRO A 325 44.28 2.39 -17.86
C PRO A 325 43.18 1.49 -18.46
N GLY A 326 41.96 2.02 -18.53
CA GLY A 326 40.79 1.23 -18.90
C GLY A 326 39.73 2.01 -19.67
N ARG A 327 38.58 1.35 -19.92
CA ARG A 327 37.43 1.92 -20.66
C ARG A 327 36.09 1.65 -19.99
N VAL A 328 35.14 2.57 -20.14
CA VAL A 328 33.72 2.37 -19.81
C VAL A 328 32.82 2.62 -21.02
N TYR A 329 31.92 1.68 -21.28
CA TYR A 329 30.89 1.76 -22.30
C TYR A 329 29.54 1.96 -21.61
N ARG A 330 29.03 3.19 -21.63
CA ARG A 330 27.77 3.59 -21.00
C ARG A 330 26.62 3.38 -21.99
N CYS A 331 25.69 2.47 -21.71
CA CYS A 331 24.60 2.08 -22.61
C CYS A 331 23.42 3.07 -22.61
N TRP A 332 23.71 4.37 -22.76
CA TRP A 332 22.73 5.46 -22.83
C TRP A 332 23.31 6.69 -23.58
N PRO A 333 22.49 7.66 -24.02
CA PRO A 333 22.97 8.89 -24.67
C PRO A 333 23.75 9.78 -23.69
N GLU A 334 24.82 10.43 -24.15
CA GLU A 334 25.66 11.31 -23.33
C GLU A 334 24.88 12.40 -22.58
N HIS A 335 23.90 13.04 -23.24
CA HIS A 335 23.08 14.09 -22.64
C HIS A 335 22.20 13.62 -21.46
N GLU A 336 21.88 12.31 -21.35
CA GLU A 336 21.19 11.77 -20.17
C GLU A 336 22.12 11.63 -18.95
N HIS A 337 23.45 11.71 -19.11
CA HIS A 337 24.37 11.56 -17.98
C HIS A 337 24.25 12.74 -16.99
N ALA A 338 24.05 13.95 -17.51
CA ALA A 338 23.87 15.17 -16.71
C ALA A 338 22.52 15.23 -15.97
N THR A 339 21.54 14.40 -16.34
CA THR A 339 20.21 14.34 -15.69
C THR A 339 20.08 13.20 -14.68
N LEU A 340 21.14 12.40 -14.46
CA LEU A 340 21.15 11.37 -13.43
C LEU A 340 21.12 12.01 -12.02
N PRO A 341 20.39 11.43 -11.04
CA PRO A 341 20.48 11.85 -9.65
C PRO A 341 21.94 11.79 -9.15
N ARG A 342 22.40 12.77 -8.38
CA ARG A 342 23.82 12.81 -7.94
C ARG A 342 24.22 11.61 -7.08
N TYR A 343 23.33 11.18 -6.18
CA TYR A 343 23.53 10.10 -5.21
C TYR A 343 22.37 9.09 -5.26
N PRO A 344 22.57 7.83 -4.84
CA PRO A 344 21.47 6.88 -4.69
C PRO A 344 20.48 7.33 -3.61
N GLU A 345 19.22 6.90 -3.73
CA GLU A 345 18.21 7.10 -2.69
C GLU A 345 18.46 6.11 -1.53
N PRO A 346 18.49 6.57 -0.25
CA PRO A 346 18.79 5.71 0.88
C PRO A 346 17.68 4.67 1.12
N GLU A 347 18.06 3.45 1.52
CA GLU A 347 17.15 2.30 1.57
C GLU A 347 15.97 2.51 2.53
N ILE A 348 16.18 3.26 3.62
CA ILE A 348 15.14 3.65 4.60
C ILE A 348 13.96 4.43 4.00
N ARG A 349 14.11 5.03 2.81
CA ARG A 349 13.02 5.73 2.10
C ARG A 349 12.19 4.83 1.18
N THR A 350 12.64 3.60 0.90
CA THR A 350 12.07 2.74 -0.15
C THR A 350 11.72 1.31 0.29
N ALA A 351 12.37 0.81 1.35
CA ALA A 351 12.23 -0.57 1.82
C ALA A 351 11.01 -0.81 2.73
N ASP A 352 10.78 -2.09 3.06
CA ASP A 352 9.79 -2.51 4.06
C ASP A 352 10.33 -2.25 5.47
N LEU A 353 9.76 -1.24 6.15
CA LEU A 353 10.15 -0.87 7.51
C LEU A 353 9.53 -1.79 8.59
N THR A 354 8.84 -2.88 8.24
CA THR A 354 8.30 -3.86 9.19
C THR A 354 9.38 -4.43 10.12
N ARG A 355 10.60 -4.70 9.61
CA ARG A 355 11.71 -5.10 10.49
C ARG A 355 12.20 -3.93 11.35
N LEU A 356 12.44 -2.76 10.73
CA LEU A 356 12.92 -1.58 11.44
C LEU A 356 12.02 -1.24 12.64
N ALA A 357 10.71 -1.19 12.44
CA ALA A 357 9.73 -0.89 13.49
C ALA A 357 9.80 -1.87 14.68
N LEU A 358 10.16 -3.14 14.46
CA LEU A 358 10.32 -4.11 15.55
C LEU A 358 11.64 -3.90 16.27
N GLU A 359 12.73 -3.69 15.54
CA GLU A 359 14.04 -3.40 16.12
C GLU A 359 13.98 -2.13 16.99
N LEU A 360 13.28 -1.09 16.51
CA LEU A 360 13.05 0.18 17.21
C LEU A 360 12.16 0.04 18.46
N ALA A 361 11.08 -0.75 18.38
CA ALA A 361 10.24 -1.02 19.54
C ALA A 361 10.95 -1.92 20.59
N CYS A 362 11.81 -2.86 20.17
CA CYS A 362 12.69 -3.61 21.06
C CYS A 362 13.73 -2.72 21.77
N TRP A 363 14.20 -1.67 21.11
CA TRP A 363 15.13 -0.67 21.66
C TRP A 363 14.45 0.40 22.54
N GLY A 364 13.12 0.40 22.63
CA GLY A 364 12.38 1.34 23.48
C GLY A 364 12.03 2.70 22.83
N THR A 365 12.23 2.85 21.51
CA THR A 365 11.86 4.07 20.75
C THR A 365 11.04 3.69 19.50
N PRO A 366 9.74 3.35 19.63
CA PRO A 366 8.94 2.75 18.56
C PRO A 366 8.76 3.62 17.30
N ASP A 367 8.99 4.93 17.42
CA ASP A 367 9.00 5.94 16.37
C ASP A 367 10.41 6.24 15.80
N GLY A 368 11.45 5.79 16.50
CA GLY A 368 12.85 6.14 16.26
C GLY A 368 13.24 7.56 16.69
N GLY A 369 12.36 8.30 17.37
CA GLY A 369 12.52 9.73 17.68
C GLY A 369 13.64 10.07 18.67
N ALA A 370 14.07 9.09 19.49
CA ALA A 370 15.19 9.25 20.41
C ALA A 370 16.57 9.13 19.74
N LEU A 371 16.66 8.52 18.55
CA LEU A 371 17.94 8.16 17.93
C LEU A 371 18.48 9.24 16.99
N ARG A 372 19.81 9.36 16.94
CA ARG A 372 20.52 10.24 16.00
C ARG A 372 20.62 9.58 14.62
N TRP A 373 19.74 9.98 13.69
CA TRP A 373 19.66 9.45 12.33
C TRP A 373 20.49 10.21 11.30
N TRP A 374 20.97 9.51 10.27
CA TRP A 374 21.37 10.16 9.02
C TRP A 374 20.16 10.75 8.31
N ASP A 375 19.19 9.91 7.92
CA ASP A 375 17.85 10.31 7.48
C ASP A 375 16.85 9.52 8.34
N ALA A 376 15.91 10.21 9.01
CA ALA A 376 14.94 9.56 9.89
C ALA A 376 13.94 8.67 9.12
N PRO A 377 13.37 7.62 9.75
CA PRO A 377 12.37 6.76 9.13
C PRO A 377 11.12 7.57 8.70
N PRO A 378 10.69 7.49 7.43
CA PRO A 378 9.48 8.17 6.99
C PRO A 378 8.22 7.64 7.71
N ALA A 379 7.46 8.54 8.34
CA ALA A 379 6.38 8.19 9.26
C ALA A 379 5.29 7.28 8.66
N GLY A 380 4.88 7.50 7.41
CA GLY A 380 3.90 6.65 6.73
C GLY A 380 4.37 5.20 6.52
N PRO A 381 5.52 4.98 5.85
CA PRO A 381 6.20 3.69 5.79
C PRO A 381 6.44 3.02 7.15
N LEU A 382 6.82 3.78 8.19
CA LEU A 382 7.03 3.26 9.54
C LEU A 382 5.71 2.78 10.17
N ALA A 383 4.64 3.59 10.10
CA ALA A 383 3.32 3.25 10.60
C ALA A 383 2.72 2.02 9.90
N ALA A 384 2.99 1.82 8.60
CA ALA A 384 2.61 0.60 7.88
C ALA A 384 3.39 -0.65 8.37
N GLY A 385 4.65 -0.47 8.77
CA GLY A 385 5.44 -1.49 9.45
C GLY A 385 4.88 -1.83 10.83
N GLN A 386 4.61 -0.81 11.66
CA GLN A 386 3.95 -0.98 12.97
C GLN A 386 2.57 -1.65 12.85
N GLN A 387 1.74 -1.25 11.88
CA GLN A 387 0.44 -1.89 11.62
C GLN A 387 0.59 -3.36 11.25
N THR A 388 1.60 -3.71 10.44
CA THR A 388 1.96 -5.10 10.15
C THR A 388 2.35 -5.84 11.43
N LEU A 389 3.15 -5.24 12.31
CA LEU A 389 3.56 -5.87 13.58
C LEU A 389 2.40 -6.05 14.56
N ARG A 390 1.46 -5.10 14.65
CA ARG A 390 0.21 -5.25 15.42
C ARG A 390 -0.64 -6.40 14.87
N ALA A 391 -0.78 -6.54 13.55
CA ALA A 391 -1.44 -7.69 12.91
C ALA A 391 -0.69 -9.03 13.09
N LEU A 392 0.63 -9.00 13.31
CA LEU A 392 1.43 -10.16 13.73
C LEU A 392 1.33 -10.44 15.24
N GLY A 393 0.70 -9.57 16.04
CA GLY A 393 0.69 -9.62 17.50
C GLY A 393 2.06 -9.41 18.14
N ALA A 394 2.96 -8.72 17.43
CA ALA A 394 4.32 -8.40 17.86
C ALA A 394 4.41 -7.05 18.60
N LEU A 395 3.46 -6.14 18.36
CA LEU A 395 3.23 -4.92 19.13
C LEU A 395 1.81 -4.92 19.70
N ASP A 396 1.63 -4.32 20.87
CA ASP A 396 0.34 -3.85 21.39
C ASP A 396 0.45 -2.36 21.69
N GLY A 397 -0.45 -1.55 21.11
CA GLY A 397 -0.17 -0.13 20.89
C GLY A 397 1.18 0.05 20.17
N ASP A 398 2.13 0.70 20.84
CA ASP A 398 3.53 0.85 20.41
C ASP A 398 4.52 0.00 21.23
N THR A 399 4.04 -0.71 22.25
CA THR A 399 4.84 -1.56 23.14
C THR A 399 5.11 -2.92 22.49
N VAL A 400 6.35 -3.41 22.59
CA VAL A 400 6.70 -4.75 22.10
C VAL A 400 6.13 -5.85 23.02
N THR A 401 5.49 -6.86 22.42
CA THR A 401 4.92 -7.99 23.17
C THR A 401 5.97 -9.06 23.46
N GLU A 402 5.64 -10.05 24.31
CA GLU A 402 6.48 -11.25 24.46
C GLU A 402 6.67 -11.98 23.12
N ARG A 403 5.62 -12.08 22.29
CA ARG A 403 5.72 -12.60 20.92
C ARG A 403 6.63 -11.72 20.06
N GLY A 404 6.53 -10.40 20.14
CA GLY A 404 7.42 -9.48 19.43
C GLY A 404 8.90 -9.70 19.78
N THR A 405 9.17 -9.85 21.08
CA THR A 405 10.50 -10.18 21.62
C THR A 405 11.00 -11.53 21.11
N ALA A 406 10.14 -12.57 21.09
CA ALA A 406 10.48 -13.88 20.54
C ALA A 406 10.75 -13.82 19.01
N ILE A 407 9.95 -13.04 18.27
CA ILE A 407 10.11 -12.80 16.83
C ILE A 407 11.46 -12.11 16.55
N ALA A 408 11.80 -11.05 17.29
CA ALA A 408 13.08 -10.35 17.17
C ALA A 408 14.27 -11.28 17.49
N ARG A 409 14.16 -12.07 18.57
CA ARG A 409 15.18 -13.06 18.98
C ARG A 409 15.51 -14.11 17.92
N LEU A 410 14.65 -14.38 16.93
CA LEU A 410 14.97 -15.26 15.79
C LEU A 410 15.91 -14.61 14.77
N GLY A 411 15.83 -13.28 14.59
CA GLY A 411 16.54 -12.53 13.54
C GLY A 411 16.24 -13.03 12.12
N LEU A 412 14.96 -13.30 11.85
CA LEU A 412 14.39 -13.42 10.51
C LEU A 412 13.50 -12.18 10.25
N HIS A 413 12.98 -12.00 9.04
CA HIS A 413 11.95 -10.97 8.83
C HIS A 413 10.73 -11.26 9.73
N PRO A 414 10.09 -10.27 10.40
CA PRO A 414 9.09 -10.55 11.45
C PRO A 414 7.96 -11.51 11.05
N ARG A 415 7.52 -11.43 9.79
CA ARG A 415 6.57 -12.35 9.15
C ARG A 415 7.04 -13.81 9.14
N ILE A 416 8.27 -14.02 8.68
CA ILE A 416 8.93 -15.33 8.56
C ILE A 416 9.26 -15.90 9.96
N ALA A 417 9.65 -15.03 10.90
CA ALA A 417 9.82 -15.38 12.30
C ALA A 417 8.50 -15.82 12.97
N ARG A 418 7.40 -15.08 12.78
CA ARG A 418 6.08 -15.50 13.29
C ARG A 418 5.67 -16.88 12.74
N ALA A 419 5.80 -17.07 11.43
CA ALA A 419 5.46 -18.34 10.79
C ALA A 419 6.30 -19.53 11.29
N LEU A 420 7.55 -19.29 11.70
CA LEU A 420 8.37 -20.32 12.34
C LEU A 420 7.93 -20.59 13.79
N LEU A 421 7.61 -19.56 14.58
CA LEU A 421 7.19 -19.70 15.99
C LEU A 421 5.79 -20.31 16.12
N ASP A 422 4.76 -19.61 15.63
CA ASP A 422 3.36 -20.04 15.70
C ASP A 422 3.19 -21.37 14.94
N GLY A 423 3.93 -21.56 13.84
CA GLY A 423 3.94 -22.80 13.05
C GLY A 423 4.58 -23.98 13.77
N ALA A 424 5.73 -23.79 14.43
CA ALA A 424 6.39 -24.87 15.17
C ALA A 424 5.51 -25.42 16.31
N ALA A 425 4.69 -24.56 16.93
CA ALA A 425 3.70 -24.95 17.93
C ALA A 425 2.48 -25.71 17.37
N LYS A 426 2.25 -25.69 16.04
CA LYS A 426 1.10 -26.35 15.38
C LYS A 426 1.49 -27.64 14.63
N VAL A 427 2.58 -27.62 13.86
CA VAL A 427 3.04 -28.74 13.01
C VAL A 427 4.37 -29.36 13.47
N GLY A 428 5.04 -28.77 14.46
CA GLY A 428 6.36 -29.15 14.96
C GLY A 428 7.52 -28.35 14.34
N PRO A 429 8.63 -28.09 15.08
CA PRO A 429 9.76 -27.26 14.63
C PRO A 429 10.29 -27.57 13.23
N ARG A 430 10.53 -28.85 12.92
CA ARG A 430 11.05 -29.29 11.63
C ARG A 430 10.07 -29.04 10.49
N ALA A 431 8.78 -29.30 10.71
CA ALA A 431 7.74 -29.16 9.70
C ALA A 431 7.54 -27.70 9.31
N ALA A 432 7.48 -26.79 10.30
CA ALA A 432 7.46 -25.35 10.06
C ALA A 432 8.75 -24.90 9.33
N ALA A 433 9.92 -25.33 9.80
CA ALA A 433 11.21 -25.02 9.19
C ALA A 433 11.33 -25.47 7.72
N GLU A 434 10.74 -26.60 7.34
CA GLU A 434 10.70 -27.09 5.94
C GLU A 434 10.04 -26.10 4.99
N VAL A 435 8.93 -25.46 5.40
CA VAL A 435 8.22 -24.44 4.62
C VAL A 435 8.91 -23.08 4.74
N VAL A 436 9.25 -22.66 5.96
CA VAL A 436 9.91 -21.37 6.25
C VAL A 436 11.22 -21.21 5.47
N ALA A 437 12.00 -22.29 5.27
CA ALA A 437 13.21 -22.26 4.45
C ALA A 437 12.93 -21.86 2.99
N VAL A 438 11.75 -22.17 2.43
CA VAL A 438 11.35 -21.80 1.07
C VAL A 438 10.66 -20.43 1.03
N LEU A 439 10.00 -20.00 2.10
CA LEU A 439 9.46 -18.64 2.22
C LEU A 439 10.56 -17.57 2.35
N ASP A 440 11.69 -17.92 2.97
CA ASP A 440 12.86 -17.06 3.12
C ASP A 440 13.79 -17.09 1.88
N ASP A 441 13.82 -18.21 1.14
CA ASP A 441 14.63 -18.41 -0.06
C ASP A 441 13.77 -19.01 -1.18
N ASP A 442 13.00 -18.15 -1.87
CA ASP A 442 12.13 -18.50 -3.00
C ASP A 442 12.88 -19.25 -4.11
N THR A 443 14.20 -19.05 -4.22
CA THR A 443 15.05 -19.71 -5.22
C THR A 443 15.21 -21.20 -5.02
N LEU A 444 14.80 -21.76 -3.87
CA LEU A 444 14.78 -23.20 -3.62
C LEU A 444 13.74 -23.95 -4.47
N VAL A 445 12.74 -23.26 -5.03
CA VAL A 445 11.69 -23.85 -5.87
C VAL A 445 11.53 -23.07 -7.19
N ASP A 446 11.28 -23.77 -8.29
CA ASP A 446 11.16 -23.18 -9.63
C ASP A 446 9.69 -23.18 -10.14
N THR A 447 8.75 -23.55 -9.28
CA THR A 447 7.30 -23.64 -9.53
C THR A 447 6.53 -22.64 -8.66
N ALA A 448 5.33 -22.25 -9.10
CA ALA A 448 4.41 -21.43 -8.31
C ALA A 448 3.63 -22.26 -7.25
N ASP A 449 3.59 -23.58 -7.39
CA ASP A 449 2.97 -24.53 -6.45
C ASP A 449 3.97 -24.95 -5.36
N LEU A 450 3.79 -24.40 -4.15
CA LEU A 450 4.66 -24.64 -3.00
C LEU A 450 4.63 -26.11 -2.53
N ASP A 451 3.48 -26.78 -2.61
CA ASP A 451 3.33 -28.20 -2.26
C ASP A 451 4.12 -29.11 -3.22
N SER A 452 4.10 -28.78 -4.51
CA SER A 452 4.93 -29.48 -5.51
C SER A 452 6.42 -29.16 -5.34
N GLY A 453 6.79 -27.91 -5.04
CA GLY A 453 8.17 -27.52 -4.77
C GLY A 453 8.76 -28.23 -3.54
N LEU A 454 8.01 -28.29 -2.44
CA LEU A 454 8.41 -29.02 -1.23
C LEU A 454 8.48 -30.53 -1.44
N ARG A 455 7.59 -31.12 -2.25
CA ARG A 455 7.70 -32.54 -2.64
C ARG A 455 8.99 -32.83 -3.41
N ALA A 456 9.34 -31.99 -4.39
CA ALA A 456 10.61 -32.12 -5.13
C ALA A 456 11.83 -31.96 -4.22
N LEU A 457 11.83 -30.97 -3.33
CA LEU A 457 12.93 -30.77 -2.35
C LEU A 457 13.11 -31.98 -1.42
N ARG A 458 12.02 -32.64 -1.02
CA ARG A 458 12.02 -33.88 -0.22
C ARG A 458 12.51 -35.11 -0.99
N SER A 459 12.10 -35.28 -2.26
CA SER A 459 12.51 -36.43 -3.08
C SER A 459 13.96 -36.34 -3.57
N GLY A 460 14.44 -35.13 -3.84
CA GLY A 460 15.83 -34.87 -4.22
C GLY A 460 15.97 -33.93 -5.43
N THR A 461 16.75 -32.87 -5.23
CA THR A 461 17.20 -31.91 -6.25
C THR A 461 18.63 -31.46 -5.91
N PRO A 462 19.37 -30.80 -6.82
CA PRO A 462 20.63 -30.13 -6.47
C PRO A 462 20.49 -29.13 -5.30
N LYS A 463 19.31 -28.51 -5.15
CA LYS A 463 19.00 -27.54 -4.10
C LYS A 463 18.70 -28.19 -2.73
N SER A 464 18.31 -29.47 -2.69
CA SER A 464 17.88 -30.19 -1.47
C SER A 464 18.97 -30.31 -0.40
N ALA A 465 20.26 -30.18 -0.74
CA ALA A 465 21.35 -30.14 0.24
C ALA A 465 21.47 -28.77 0.94
N ARG A 466 21.19 -27.67 0.24
CA ARG A 466 21.10 -26.30 0.80
C ARG A 466 19.87 -26.20 1.70
N TRP A 467 18.71 -26.59 1.20
CA TRP A 467 17.44 -26.60 1.93
C TRP A 467 17.55 -27.40 3.25
N ARG A 468 17.99 -28.67 3.24
CA ARG A 468 18.12 -29.46 4.48
C ARG A 468 19.03 -28.84 5.55
N ARG A 469 20.07 -28.11 5.16
CA ARG A 469 20.93 -27.38 6.13
C ARG A 469 20.18 -26.20 6.75
N GLU A 470 19.45 -25.42 5.96
CA GLU A 470 18.67 -24.27 6.46
C GLU A 470 17.48 -24.73 7.32
N VAL A 471 16.76 -25.79 6.93
CA VAL A 471 15.72 -26.43 7.76
C VAL A 471 16.28 -26.85 9.12
N GLY A 472 17.44 -27.51 9.15
CA GLY A 472 18.11 -27.87 10.39
C GLY A 472 18.57 -26.66 11.21
N ARG A 473 18.94 -25.54 10.57
CA ARG A 473 19.28 -24.29 11.25
C ARG A 473 18.05 -23.64 11.87
N LEU A 474 16.95 -23.56 11.13
CA LEU A 474 15.70 -22.92 11.53
C LEU A 474 14.99 -23.69 12.66
N ALA A 475 14.90 -25.02 12.56
CA ALA A 475 14.27 -25.85 13.60
C ALA A 475 14.92 -25.63 14.97
N ARG A 476 16.26 -25.62 15.04
CA ARG A 476 17.03 -25.33 16.27
C ARG A 476 16.81 -23.93 16.87
N LEU A 477 16.17 -22.99 16.18
CA LEU A 477 15.82 -21.69 16.76
C LEU A 477 14.51 -21.72 17.57
N VAL A 478 13.69 -22.76 17.38
CA VAL A 478 12.35 -22.92 17.99
C VAL A 478 12.15 -24.30 18.64
N GLU A 479 13.18 -25.15 18.64
CA GLU A 479 13.26 -26.33 19.50
C GLU A 479 13.44 -25.90 20.97
N PRO A 480 12.57 -26.32 21.90
CA PRO A 480 12.69 -25.95 23.31
C PRO A 480 14.00 -26.52 23.87
N THR A 481 14.86 -25.63 24.38
CA THR A 481 16.20 -25.99 24.87
C THR A 481 16.08 -26.84 26.13
N THR A 482 16.15 -28.16 25.96
CA THR A 482 16.05 -29.18 27.00
C THR A 482 17.36 -29.31 27.80
N GLN A 483 17.90 -28.18 28.24
CA GLN A 483 19.19 -28.09 28.92
C GLN A 483 19.28 -26.95 29.97
N ALA A 484 18.18 -26.71 30.69
CA ALA A 484 18.17 -25.93 31.93
C ALA A 484 17.31 -26.67 32.98
N GLY A 485 17.91 -27.62 33.71
CA GLY A 485 17.14 -28.43 34.67
C GLY A 485 17.81 -29.70 35.20
N ARG A 486 18.87 -30.22 34.56
CA ARG A 486 19.74 -31.22 35.20
C ARG A 486 20.87 -30.54 35.97
N ARG A 487 20.89 -30.75 37.29
CA ARG A 487 22.12 -30.68 38.07
C ARG A 487 23.11 -31.74 37.53
N PRO A 488 24.43 -31.54 37.67
CA PRO A 488 25.40 -32.58 37.37
C PRO A 488 25.35 -33.65 38.45
N ASP A 489 24.43 -34.61 38.31
CA ASP A 489 24.40 -35.78 39.18
C ASP A 489 25.69 -36.59 39.04
N ALA A 490 26.22 -37.06 40.17
CA ALA A 490 27.42 -37.88 40.25
C ALA A 490 27.26 -39.19 39.43
N PRO A 491 28.36 -39.78 38.92
CA PRO A 491 28.29 -40.92 38.00
C PRO A 491 27.69 -42.18 38.66
N SER A 492 26.39 -42.40 38.44
CA SER A 492 25.69 -43.60 38.88
C SER A 492 26.09 -44.82 38.03
N ALA A 493 26.52 -45.88 38.70
CA ALA A 493 26.97 -47.10 38.05
C ALA A 493 25.82 -47.84 37.33
N ARG A 494 26.14 -48.56 36.25
CA ARG A 494 25.21 -49.48 35.59
C ARG A 494 24.91 -50.68 36.50
N PRO A 495 23.66 -51.20 36.51
CA PRO A 495 23.41 -52.54 37.04
C PRO A 495 24.04 -53.61 36.11
N PRO A 496 24.62 -54.69 36.64
CA PRO A 496 25.15 -55.79 35.85
C PRO A 496 24.05 -56.76 35.38
N GLY A 497 24.29 -57.44 34.26
CA GLY A 497 23.53 -58.63 33.86
C GLY A 497 23.95 -59.89 34.63
N PRO A 498 23.17 -60.98 34.56
CA PRO A 498 23.43 -62.21 35.31
C PRO A 498 24.54 -63.08 34.67
N GLU A 499 25.19 -63.85 35.56
CA GLU A 499 26.03 -65.03 35.30
C GLU A 499 27.36 -64.83 34.51
N GLY A 500 28.51 -65.34 35.00
CA GLY A 500 28.73 -65.97 36.31
C GLY A 500 30.15 -66.51 36.55
N ARG A 501 30.37 -67.00 37.78
CA ARG A 501 31.52 -67.80 38.28
C ARG A 501 32.93 -67.17 38.17
N THR A 502 33.54 -66.84 39.32
CA THR A 502 34.64 -67.63 39.93
C THR A 502 35.00 -67.08 41.33
N ARG A 503 35.80 -67.85 42.10
CA ARG A 503 36.04 -67.78 43.56
C ARG A 503 36.86 -66.59 44.09
N VAL A 504 36.35 -65.99 45.18
CA VAL A 504 36.93 -65.92 46.55
C VAL A 504 38.42 -65.51 46.74
N GLN A 505 38.65 -64.38 47.44
CA GLN A 505 39.26 -64.37 48.80
C GLN A 505 39.02 -63.03 49.56
N VAL A 506 39.45 -62.94 50.83
CA VAL A 506 38.95 -61.97 51.84
C VAL A 506 40.07 -61.38 52.72
N SER A 507 40.05 -60.07 52.92
CA SER A 507 40.48 -59.34 54.15
C SER A 507 40.01 -57.88 54.06
N ALA A 508 39.40 -57.18 55.03
CA ALA A 508 39.20 -57.30 56.48
C ALA A 508 40.24 -56.58 57.38
N LEU A 509 39.95 -55.32 57.74
CA LEU A 509 40.29 -54.55 58.98
C LEU A 509 39.57 -53.18 58.81
N LYS A 510 38.69 -52.63 59.67
CA LYS A 510 38.58 -52.41 61.13
C LYS A 510 38.94 -50.97 61.59
N ASP A 511 37.89 -50.25 61.98
CA ASP A 511 37.71 -49.64 63.32
C ASP A 511 38.13 -48.18 63.57
N LYS A 512 37.35 -47.52 64.46
CA LYS A 512 37.49 -46.19 65.11
C LYS A 512 37.38 -44.94 64.22
N GLY A 513 36.75 -43.84 64.66
CA GLY A 513 35.96 -43.58 65.88
C GLY A 513 35.90 -42.07 66.22
N GLY A 514 34.79 -41.55 66.76
CA GLY A 514 34.69 -40.14 67.19
C GLY A 514 33.26 -39.60 67.38
N GLU A 515 32.92 -39.25 68.62
CA GLU A 515 31.67 -38.61 69.09
C GLU A 515 32.05 -37.29 69.83
N PRO A 516 31.14 -36.44 70.39
CA PRO A 516 29.73 -36.14 70.06
C PRO A 516 29.36 -34.61 70.22
N ARG A 517 28.04 -34.29 70.19
CA ARG A 517 27.33 -33.10 70.77
C ARG A 517 27.45 -31.73 70.06
N ALA A 518 26.62 -30.70 70.36
CA ALA A 518 25.14 -30.56 70.49
C ALA A 518 24.75 -29.17 71.09
N ARG A 519 23.48 -28.73 70.93
CA ARG A 519 22.76 -27.60 71.62
C ARG A 519 23.12 -26.16 71.15
N THR A 520 22.32 -25.09 71.32
CA THR A 520 20.84 -24.81 71.41
C THR A 520 20.58 -23.27 71.36
N ALA A 521 19.32 -22.84 71.17
CA ALA A 521 18.66 -21.54 71.47
C ALA A 521 18.26 -20.66 70.24
N SER A 522 17.13 -19.91 70.13
CA SER A 522 15.87 -19.63 70.89
C SER A 522 15.64 -18.19 71.45
N ALA A 523 14.79 -17.38 70.77
CA ALA A 523 13.94 -16.23 71.22
C ALA A 523 13.46 -15.43 69.95
N GLN A 524 12.29 -14.76 69.76
CA GLN A 524 11.23 -14.12 70.60
C GLN A 524 11.52 -12.64 70.97
N THR A 525 10.61 -11.63 70.98
CA THR A 525 9.15 -11.42 70.70
C THR A 525 8.82 -9.89 70.83
N THR A 526 7.79 -9.18 70.31
CA THR A 526 6.77 -9.24 69.19
C THR A 526 5.93 -7.92 69.17
N ALA A 527 5.11 -7.66 68.13
CA ALA A 527 3.99 -6.67 68.04
C ALA A 527 4.38 -5.16 67.87
N SER A 528 3.50 -4.18 67.54
CA SER A 528 2.01 -4.05 67.51
C SER A 528 1.46 -3.23 66.31
N ALA A 529 0.17 -2.85 66.29
CA ALA A 529 -0.58 -2.22 65.17
C ALA A 529 -1.52 -1.05 65.62
N GLU A 530 -2.45 -0.61 64.72
CA GLU A 530 -3.60 0.33 64.93
C GLU A 530 -3.25 1.85 65.01
N GLN A 531 -4.07 2.87 64.61
CA GLN A 531 -5.37 2.94 63.88
C GLN A 531 -5.68 4.37 63.29
N ASP A 532 -6.74 4.45 62.45
CA ASP A 532 -7.75 5.52 62.22
C ASP A 532 -7.49 6.96 61.63
N MET A 533 -8.19 7.20 60.49
CA MET A 533 -9.15 8.30 60.12
C MET A 533 -8.79 9.77 59.74
N ALA A 534 -9.70 10.32 58.91
CA ALA A 534 -10.19 11.72 58.78
C ALA A 534 -9.66 12.71 57.67
N ASP A 535 -10.23 12.57 56.46
CA ASP A 535 -11.21 13.50 55.79
C ASP A 535 -10.91 15.01 55.45
N SER A 536 -11.65 15.53 54.45
CA SER A 536 -11.76 16.90 53.89
C SER A 536 -10.52 17.51 53.19
N ASP A 537 -10.54 18.30 52.10
CA ASP A 537 -11.51 18.88 51.13
C ASP A 537 -11.52 20.44 51.04
N HIS A 538 -11.66 20.94 49.80
CA HIS A 538 -11.89 22.32 49.32
C HIS A 538 -11.24 23.54 50.02
N GLY A 539 -10.41 24.28 49.28
CA GLY A 539 -9.99 25.65 49.62
C GLY A 539 -9.48 26.43 48.40
N ALA A 540 -10.07 27.59 48.08
CA ALA A 540 -9.79 28.35 46.86
C ALA A 540 -9.60 29.86 47.11
N ARG A 541 -9.05 30.55 46.09
CA ARG A 541 -9.17 31.99 45.74
C ARG A 541 -7.92 32.88 45.84
N THR A 542 -8.05 33.98 45.08
CA THR A 542 -7.46 35.33 45.22
C THR A 542 -6.00 35.58 44.81
N SER A 543 -5.90 36.30 43.70
CA SER A 543 -4.75 37.10 43.25
C SER A 543 -4.61 38.43 44.01
N SER A 544 -3.40 38.96 44.06
CA SER A 544 -3.06 40.39 44.22
C SER A 544 -1.70 40.66 43.54
N THR A 545 -1.47 41.67 42.67
CA THR A 545 -1.39 43.15 42.86
C THR A 545 -0.24 43.60 43.79
N GLN A 546 0.60 44.62 43.49
CA GLN A 546 0.80 45.48 42.29
C GLN A 546 2.14 46.30 42.41
N ALA A 547 2.28 47.39 41.62
CA ALA A 547 3.28 48.50 41.68
C ALA A 547 4.67 48.20 41.07
N ALA A 548 5.25 48.96 40.12
CA ALA A 548 5.50 50.43 39.91
C ALA A 548 6.92 50.85 40.44
N ALA A 549 7.60 51.92 40.01
CA ALA A 549 7.32 53.05 39.07
C ALA A 549 8.67 53.74 38.66
N GLU A 550 8.82 54.66 37.67
CA GLU A 550 8.09 54.98 36.42
C GLU A 550 8.80 56.07 35.56
N GLN A 551 8.46 56.15 34.25
CA GLN A 551 8.45 57.33 33.34
C GLN A 551 9.74 58.07 32.84
N GLY A 552 9.60 58.71 31.66
CA GLY A 552 10.48 59.77 31.08
C GLY A 552 11.40 59.33 29.91
N LYS A 553 11.24 59.60 28.60
CA LYS A 553 10.34 60.39 27.70
C LYS A 553 11.06 61.56 26.98
N ALA A 554 10.85 61.68 25.65
CA ALA A 554 11.23 62.79 24.73
C ALA A 554 12.74 62.89 24.39
N ASP A 555 13.21 63.43 23.24
CA ASP A 555 12.66 63.52 21.86
C ASP A 555 13.78 63.98 20.88
N GLY A 556 13.53 63.98 19.55
CA GLY A 556 14.09 65.01 18.64
C GLY A 556 15.41 64.76 17.86
N ASP A 557 15.29 64.09 16.71
CA ASP A 557 15.68 64.54 15.33
C ASP A 557 17.12 65.05 14.96
N GLN A 558 17.42 65.02 13.65
CA GLN A 558 18.53 65.67 12.91
C GLN A 558 19.99 65.18 13.09
N GLN A 559 20.89 65.21 12.08
CA GLN A 559 20.73 65.12 10.61
C GLN A 559 22.11 64.89 9.91
N THR A 560 22.24 63.87 9.04
CA THR A 560 23.24 63.79 7.93
C THR A 560 24.76 63.76 8.30
N ARG A 561 25.75 63.44 7.43
CA ARG A 561 25.79 63.09 5.99
C ARG A 561 27.08 62.34 5.60
N THR A 562 27.00 61.40 4.64
CA THR A 562 28.10 60.90 3.75
C THR A 562 29.30 60.18 4.45
N THR A 563 29.95 59.16 3.87
CA THR A 563 30.00 58.69 2.47
C THR A 563 29.90 57.16 2.37
N ALA A 564 29.32 56.64 1.28
CA ALA A 564 29.10 55.22 1.05
C ALA A 564 30.14 54.61 0.08
N ILE A 565 30.21 53.28 0.04
CA ILE A 565 30.46 52.47 -1.18
C ILE A 565 29.96 51.02 -0.95
N GLN A 566 29.53 50.36 -2.04
CA GLN A 566 29.20 48.92 -2.16
C GLN A 566 28.03 48.34 -1.34
N THR A 567 26.83 48.53 -1.89
CA THR A 567 25.73 47.56 -1.82
C THR A 567 25.92 46.40 -2.80
N THR A 568 25.78 45.16 -2.33
CA THR A 568 25.33 43.98 -3.12
C THR A 568 24.89 42.85 -2.18
N ALA A 569 24.19 41.84 -2.72
CA ALA A 569 23.85 40.56 -2.06
C ALA A 569 22.93 40.61 -0.81
N THR A 570 21.69 41.10 -0.96
CA THR A 570 20.57 40.70 -0.07
C THR A 570 19.18 40.88 -0.73
N ALA A 571 19.05 40.59 -2.03
CA ALA A 571 17.81 40.86 -2.79
C ALA A 571 17.50 39.82 -3.91
N GLU A 572 17.84 38.54 -3.71
CA GLU A 572 17.83 37.55 -4.80
C GLU A 572 17.10 36.22 -4.49
N TYR A 573 16.48 36.10 -3.31
CA TYR A 573 15.72 34.90 -2.89
C TYR A 573 14.20 35.14 -2.68
N GLY A 574 13.67 36.27 -3.17
CA GLY A 574 12.26 36.66 -3.00
C GLY A 574 11.55 37.08 -4.29
N ARG A 575 12.04 36.65 -5.46
CA ARG A 575 11.44 36.96 -6.78
C ARG A 575 11.42 35.80 -7.79
N ALA A 576 12.08 34.68 -7.49
CA ALA A 576 12.12 33.54 -8.40
C ALA A 576 10.78 32.75 -8.43
N ASP A 577 10.15 32.56 -7.27
CA ASP A 577 8.96 31.70 -7.16
C ASP A 577 7.71 32.31 -7.81
N ASP A 578 7.50 33.63 -7.73
CA ASP A 578 6.33 34.30 -8.31
C ASP A 578 6.32 34.25 -9.85
N GLU A 579 7.46 34.48 -10.52
CA GLU A 579 7.55 34.29 -11.97
C GLU A 579 7.38 32.82 -12.37
N GLN A 580 7.82 31.89 -11.52
CA GLN A 580 7.72 30.46 -11.80
C GLN A 580 6.29 29.94 -11.62
N GLN A 581 5.52 30.48 -10.68
CA GLN A 581 4.06 30.22 -10.59
C GLN A 581 3.32 30.81 -11.81
N ALA A 582 3.60 32.06 -12.18
CA ALA A 582 2.94 32.72 -13.31
C ALA A 582 3.13 31.96 -14.64
N ARG A 583 4.34 31.47 -14.92
CA ARG A 583 4.64 30.65 -16.12
C ARG A 583 4.03 29.25 -16.04
N THR A 584 3.85 28.68 -14.85
CA THR A 584 3.20 27.36 -14.69
C THR A 584 1.72 27.42 -15.07
N THR A 585 0.99 28.44 -14.61
CA THR A 585 -0.43 28.64 -14.93
C THR A 585 -0.65 28.84 -16.44
N ALA A 586 0.18 29.68 -17.08
CA ALA A 586 0.08 29.96 -18.52
C ALA A 586 0.30 28.72 -19.42
N THR A 587 1.08 27.74 -18.95
CA THR A 587 1.38 26.51 -19.73
C THR A 587 0.28 25.44 -19.58
N GLN A 588 -0.52 25.48 -18.52
CA GLN A 588 -1.63 24.53 -18.35
C GLN A 588 -2.84 24.86 -19.23
N THR A 589 -3.16 26.14 -19.43
CA THR A 589 -4.33 26.57 -20.23
C THR A 589 -4.22 26.18 -21.71
N THR A 590 -3.02 26.18 -22.29
CA THR A 590 -2.78 25.76 -23.69
C THR A 590 -2.84 24.25 -23.86
N ALA A 591 -2.26 23.47 -22.95
CA ALA A 591 -2.27 22.01 -23.01
C ALA A 591 -3.70 21.41 -22.96
N THR A 592 -4.63 22.05 -22.26
CA THR A 592 -6.05 21.64 -22.22
C THR A 592 -6.83 21.95 -23.52
N ALA A 593 -6.33 22.82 -24.39
CA ALA A 593 -7.03 23.22 -25.62
C ALA A 593 -6.74 22.29 -26.82
N GLU A 594 -5.58 21.63 -26.85
CA GLU A 594 -5.20 20.74 -27.96
C GLU A 594 -5.73 19.32 -27.79
N TYR A 595 -5.75 18.79 -26.56
CA TYR A 595 -6.33 17.46 -26.29
C TYR A 595 -7.84 17.39 -26.56
N GLY A 596 -8.57 18.51 -26.43
CA GLY A 596 -10.00 18.59 -26.68
C GLY A 596 -10.43 18.51 -28.16
N ARG A 597 -9.51 18.43 -29.12
CA ARG A 597 -9.82 18.32 -30.57
C ARG A 597 -9.51 16.97 -31.20
N ALA A 598 -8.69 16.14 -30.56
CA ALA A 598 -8.22 14.89 -31.16
C ALA A 598 -9.29 13.76 -31.16
N ASP A 599 -10.12 13.68 -30.11
CA ASP A 599 -11.11 12.59 -29.98
C ASP A 599 -12.36 12.80 -30.86
N ASP A 600 -12.79 14.05 -31.08
CA ASP A 600 -13.99 14.37 -31.89
C ASP A 600 -13.81 14.00 -33.38
N GLU A 601 -12.64 14.28 -33.98
CA GLU A 601 -12.36 13.91 -35.37
C GLU A 601 -12.32 12.39 -35.58
N GLN A 602 -12.04 11.61 -34.54
CA GLN A 602 -11.90 10.16 -34.63
C GLN A 602 -13.22 9.41 -34.37
N GLN A 603 -14.12 9.96 -33.57
CA GLN A 603 -15.49 9.42 -33.44
C GLN A 603 -16.36 9.73 -34.67
N ALA A 604 -16.21 10.92 -35.27
CA ALA A 604 -16.99 11.34 -36.44
C ALA A 604 -16.82 10.43 -37.69
N ARG A 605 -15.71 9.69 -37.79
CA ARG A 605 -15.39 8.83 -38.97
C ARG A 605 -15.90 7.39 -38.87
N THR A 606 -16.54 6.98 -37.78
CA THR A 606 -16.88 5.57 -37.53
C THR A 606 -18.39 5.26 -37.70
N THR A 607 -19.22 6.27 -37.99
CA THR A 607 -20.70 6.15 -37.94
C THR A 607 -21.39 6.56 -39.25
N ALA A 608 -20.68 6.60 -40.39
CA ALA A 608 -21.17 7.19 -41.64
C ALA A 608 -20.85 6.43 -42.94
N THR A 609 -20.61 5.11 -42.91
CA THR A 609 -20.40 4.32 -44.15
C THR A 609 -20.95 2.89 -44.11
N GLN A 610 -22.23 2.74 -43.75
CA GLN A 610 -23.02 1.53 -44.03
C GLN A 610 -24.46 1.87 -44.44
N THR A 611 -24.73 1.89 -45.75
CA THR A 611 -26.01 1.54 -46.43
C THR A 611 -25.90 1.88 -47.93
N THR A 612 -26.40 1.00 -48.81
CA THR A 612 -26.56 1.16 -50.29
C THR A 612 -25.28 1.38 -51.15
N ALA A 613 -25.13 0.83 -52.36
CA ALA A 613 -25.92 -0.21 -53.06
C ALA A 613 -25.13 -0.91 -54.21
N THR A 614 -25.49 -2.17 -54.47
CA THR A 614 -25.63 -2.90 -55.77
C THR A 614 -24.63 -2.75 -56.95
N ALA A 615 -24.35 -3.92 -57.56
CA ALA A 615 -24.30 -4.22 -59.02
C ALA A 615 -22.95 -4.44 -59.77
N GLU A 616 -22.56 -5.72 -59.82
CA GLU A 616 -22.25 -6.53 -61.04
C GLU A 616 -21.00 -6.30 -61.94
N TYR A 617 -20.75 -7.35 -62.75
CA TYR A 617 -19.64 -7.63 -63.71
C TYR A 617 -18.22 -7.90 -63.13
N GLY A 618 -17.53 -9.01 -63.45
CA GLY A 618 -18.00 -10.32 -63.96
C GLY A 618 -17.01 -11.10 -64.87
N ARG A 619 -16.83 -12.42 -64.60
CA ARG A 619 -16.12 -13.45 -65.41
C ARG A 619 -14.59 -13.27 -65.57
N ALA A 620 -13.78 -14.29 -65.89
CA ALA A 620 -14.05 -15.70 -66.29
C ALA A 620 -12.99 -16.68 -65.72
N ASP A 621 -12.98 -17.91 -66.25
CA ASP A 621 -11.91 -18.93 -66.27
C ASP A 621 -11.59 -19.75 -64.99
N ASP A 622 -11.49 -21.10 -65.01
CA ASP A 622 -12.08 -22.07 -65.96
C ASP A 622 -12.13 -23.51 -65.35
N GLU A 623 -12.72 -24.45 -66.11
CA GLU A 623 -12.51 -25.91 -66.12
C GLU A 623 -13.06 -26.82 -64.99
N GLN A 624 -14.05 -27.65 -65.39
CA GLN A 624 -14.22 -29.09 -65.12
C GLN A 624 -14.52 -29.59 -63.67
N GLN A 625 -15.38 -30.60 -63.42
CA GLN A 625 -16.32 -31.36 -64.26
C GLN A 625 -17.43 -32.02 -63.39
N ALA A 626 -18.65 -32.13 -63.93
CA ALA A 626 -19.61 -33.28 -63.92
C ALA A 626 -19.75 -34.23 -62.67
N ARG A 627 -20.92 -34.79 -62.28
CA ARG A 627 -22.21 -35.01 -63.02
C ARG A 627 -23.38 -35.50 -62.13
N THR A 628 -24.62 -35.23 -62.56
CA THR A 628 -25.90 -36.00 -62.38
C THR A 628 -26.41 -36.47 -61.01
N THR A 629 -27.54 -35.87 -60.58
CA THR A 629 -28.91 -36.46 -60.57
C THR A 629 -29.11 -37.95 -60.20
N ALA A 630 -29.91 -38.24 -59.16
CA ALA A 630 -31.10 -39.13 -59.25
C ALA A 630 -31.91 -39.27 -57.93
N THR A 631 -33.23 -39.30 -58.09
CA THR A 631 -34.32 -39.33 -57.10
C THR A 631 -34.58 -40.71 -56.44
N GLN A 632 -35.29 -40.70 -55.30
CA GLN A 632 -36.46 -41.56 -54.98
C GLN A 632 -36.33 -42.85 -54.11
N THR A 633 -37.40 -43.04 -53.31
CA THR A 633 -38.01 -44.31 -52.85
C THR A 633 -37.61 -44.91 -51.48
N THR A 634 -38.58 -44.74 -50.56
CA THR A 634 -38.94 -45.46 -49.31
C THR A 634 -38.43 -46.88 -49.04
N ALA A 635 -38.25 -47.21 -47.75
CA ALA A 635 -38.54 -48.55 -47.21
C ALA A 635 -39.07 -48.52 -45.75
N THR A 636 -40.21 -49.17 -45.53
CA THR A 636 -40.80 -49.62 -44.25
C THR A 636 -40.14 -50.97 -43.84
N ALA A 637 -40.33 -51.61 -42.67
CA ALA A 637 -41.07 -51.38 -41.43
C ALA A 637 -40.46 -52.27 -40.30
N THR A 638 -41.05 -52.20 -39.09
CA THR A 638 -41.43 -53.34 -38.19
C THR A 638 -41.08 -53.06 -36.72
N ALA A 639 -42.00 -53.41 -35.81
CA ALA A 639 -41.85 -53.25 -34.36
C ALA A 639 -42.33 -54.51 -33.62
N LYS A 640 -41.86 -54.71 -32.38
CA LYS A 640 -42.52 -55.55 -31.37
C LYS A 640 -42.07 -55.24 -29.94
N GLN A 641 -43.06 -55.10 -29.04
CA GLN A 641 -43.25 -55.77 -27.73
C GLN A 641 -42.01 -56.18 -26.90
N VAL A 642 -42.02 -56.12 -25.56
CA VAL A 642 -43.01 -56.72 -24.63
C VAL A 642 -43.33 -55.82 -23.42
N GLN A 643 -44.39 -56.17 -22.69
CA GLN A 643 -45.08 -55.47 -21.60
C GLN A 643 -45.13 -56.35 -20.32
N GLY A 644 -45.29 -55.71 -19.15
CA GLY A 644 -45.63 -56.33 -17.86
C GLY A 644 -45.17 -55.41 -16.71
N ASP A 645 -46.04 -54.63 -16.06
CA ASP A 645 -47.07 -55.00 -15.06
C ASP A 645 -46.48 -55.06 -13.63
N SER A 646 -47.13 -54.59 -12.55
CA SER A 646 -48.49 -54.02 -12.42
C SER A 646 -48.66 -53.15 -11.15
N GLU A 647 -49.57 -52.16 -11.21
CA GLU A 647 -50.49 -51.72 -10.12
C GLU A 647 -49.91 -51.11 -8.79
N GLN A 648 -50.63 -50.33 -7.96
CA GLN A 648 -52.01 -49.80 -8.01
C GLN A 648 -52.18 -48.42 -7.28
N ARG A 649 -53.41 -47.89 -7.36
CA ARG A 649 -54.00 -46.69 -6.72
C ARG A 649 -53.98 -46.72 -5.16
N ALA A 650 -54.18 -45.64 -4.38
CA ALA A 650 -54.17 -44.17 -4.55
C ALA A 650 -54.51 -43.46 -3.19
N ARG A 651 -54.65 -42.12 -3.21
CA ARG A 651 -55.41 -41.19 -2.31
C ARG A 651 -54.63 -40.41 -1.23
N THR A 652 -54.82 -39.07 -1.25
CA THR A 652 -54.94 -38.08 -0.13
C THR A 652 -53.87 -38.03 0.98
N ALA A 653 -53.37 -36.88 1.45
CA ALA A 653 -53.97 -35.53 1.53
C ALA A 653 -52.93 -34.40 1.68
N SER A 654 -53.43 -33.15 1.72
CA SER A 654 -52.75 -31.91 2.13
C SER A 654 -53.77 -30.99 2.83
N PRO A 655 -53.38 -29.96 3.61
CA PRO A 655 -52.28 -29.89 4.60
C PRO A 655 -52.76 -29.26 5.94
N GLN A 656 -51.81 -28.86 6.82
CA GLN A 656 -51.96 -27.90 7.95
C GLN A 656 -52.81 -28.33 9.18
N PRO A 657 -52.71 -27.62 10.33
CA PRO A 657 -51.52 -26.98 10.94
C PRO A 657 -51.36 -27.23 12.46
N ALA A 658 -50.14 -27.08 12.98
CA ALA A 658 -49.87 -26.81 14.42
C ALA A 658 -48.51 -26.14 14.59
N ALA A 659 -48.30 -25.40 15.69
CA ALA A 659 -47.07 -24.65 15.96
C ALA A 659 -46.40 -25.07 17.28
N SER A 660 -45.06 -25.09 17.28
CA SER A 660 -44.17 -25.16 18.44
C SER A 660 -42.97 -24.27 18.12
N VAL A 661 -42.86 -23.07 18.69
CA VAL A 661 -42.19 -22.80 19.98
C VAL A 661 -40.73 -23.26 19.95
N GLU A 662 -39.82 -22.30 19.82
CA GLU A 662 -38.38 -22.51 19.88
C GLU A 662 -37.93 -22.85 21.30
N GLN A 663 -36.93 -23.73 21.42
CA GLN A 663 -36.15 -23.92 22.63
C GLN A 663 -34.67 -23.97 22.27
N GLU A 664 -33.90 -23.07 22.89
CA GLU A 664 -32.47 -22.94 22.67
C GLU A 664 -31.75 -24.22 23.10
N ARG A 665 -30.81 -24.69 22.28
CA ARG A 665 -29.81 -25.68 22.68
C ARG A 665 -28.44 -25.06 22.56
N ALA A 666 -27.77 -24.90 23.70
CA ALA A 666 -26.40 -24.43 23.76
C ALA A 666 -25.49 -25.33 22.90
N VAL A 667 -24.72 -24.70 22.00
CA VAL A 667 -23.67 -25.39 21.26
C VAL A 667 -22.50 -25.58 22.23
N GLY A 668 -22.34 -26.81 22.73
CA GLY A 668 -21.23 -27.15 23.62
C GLY A 668 -19.89 -26.98 22.92
N GLU A 669 -18.90 -26.46 23.66
CA GLU A 669 -17.55 -26.23 23.15
C GLU A 669 -16.84 -27.55 22.84
N SER A 670 -16.93 -28.01 21.59
CA SER A 670 -16.07 -29.09 21.10
C SER A 670 -14.65 -28.55 20.89
N SER A 671 -13.83 -28.59 21.96
CA SER A 671 -12.40 -28.26 21.94
C SER A 671 -11.59 -29.33 21.19
N GLY A 672 -11.88 -29.49 19.89
CA GLY A 672 -11.23 -30.43 19.00
C GLY A 672 -9.81 -29.98 18.69
N THR A 673 -8.83 -30.66 19.28
CA THR A 673 -7.40 -30.42 19.02
C THR A 673 -7.06 -30.84 17.58
N GLN A 674 -7.29 -29.94 16.61
CA GLN A 674 -7.06 -30.19 15.19
C GLN A 674 -5.63 -30.67 14.95
N ASN A 675 -5.52 -31.88 14.40
CA ASN A 675 -4.25 -32.58 14.23
C ASN A 675 -3.62 -32.21 12.89
N TRP A 676 -2.87 -31.11 12.88
CA TRP A 676 -2.14 -30.58 11.71
C TRP A 676 -0.93 -31.48 11.33
N GLY A 677 -1.21 -32.73 11.01
CA GLY A 677 -0.22 -33.77 10.75
C GLY A 677 0.48 -33.58 9.41
N ARG A 678 1.82 -33.50 9.45
CA ARG A 678 2.73 -33.11 8.33
C ARG A 678 2.69 -31.61 8.05
N ALA A 679 3.79 -31.08 7.52
CA ALA A 679 3.94 -29.65 7.24
C ALA A 679 2.92 -29.16 6.19
N ASP A 680 1.88 -28.49 6.66
CA ASP A 680 0.91 -27.74 5.87
C ASP A 680 1.54 -26.44 5.35
N PRO A 681 1.76 -26.29 4.02
CA PRO A 681 2.41 -25.09 3.50
C PRO A 681 1.47 -23.88 3.44
N ALA A 682 0.16 -24.08 3.45
CA ALA A 682 -0.83 -23.01 3.45
C ALA A 682 -0.95 -22.37 4.83
N LEU A 683 -1.03 -23.17 5.90
CA LEU A 683 -1.03 -22.69 7.28
C LEU A 683 0.22 -21.85 7.58
N ILE A 684 1.42 -22.35 7.26
CA ILE A 684 2.67 -21.63 7.51
C ILE A 684 2.77 -20.35 6.66
N THR A 685 2.30 -20.39 5.40
CA THR A 685 2.24 -19.20 4.55
C THR A 685 1.26 -18.16 5.08
N ALA A 686 0.09 -18.58 5.57
CA ALA A 686 -0.93 -17.71 6.14
C ALA A 686 -0.48 -17.07 7.46
N LEU A 687 0.32 -17.77 8.28
CA LEU A 687 0.93 -17.20 9.49
C LEU A 687 2.01 -16.14 9.18
N ALA A 688 2.70 -16.23 8.03
CA ALA A 688 3.62 -15.19 7.56
C ALA A 688 2.90 -13.99 6.92
N HIS A 689 1.83 -14.29 6.18
CA HIS A 689 1.14 -13.37 5.30
C HIS A 689 -0.38 -13.49 5.43
N PRO A 690 -0.96 -13.14 6.60
CA PRO A 690 -2.40 -13.22 6.81
C PRO A 690 -3.16 -12.31 5.83
N GLU A 691 -2.56 -11.18 5.44
CA GLU A 691 -3.12 -10.28 4.42
C GLU A 691 -3.09 -10.85 3.00
N ARG A 692 -2.37 -11.95 2.75
CA ARG A 692 -2.24 -12.61 1.43
C ARG A 692 -2.95 -13.97 1.35
N LEU A 693 -3.78 -14.30 2.34
CA LEU A 693 -4.90 -15.22 2.13
C LEU A 693 -5.80 -14.64 1.04
N ALA A 694 -6.19 -15.46 0.07
CA ALA A 694 -6.78 -14.98 -1.18
C ALA A 694 -7.96 -15.83 -1.63
N ARG A 695 -9.10 -15.19 -1.94
CA ARG A 695 -10.30 -15.84 -2.51
C ARG A 695 -10.46 -15.48 -3.98
N ARG A 696 -10.72 -16.48 -4.83
CA ARG A 696 -10.96 -16.31 -6.27
C ARG A 696 -12.21 -15.47 -6.52
N ARG A 697 -12.14 -14.48 -7.42
CA ARG A 697 -13.25 -13.54 -7.70
C ARG A 697 -14.45 -14.16 -8.46
N GLY A 698 -14.28 -15.32 -9.09
CA GLY A 698 -15.35 -16.00 -9.82
C GLY A 698 -14.89 -17.35 -10.40
N LYS A 699 -15.84 -18.22 -10.73
CA LYS A 699 -15.55 -19.56 -11.29
C LYS A 699 -14.77 -19.43 -12.61
N GLY A 700 -13.64 -20.12 -12.71
CA GLY A 700 -12.73 -20.04 -13.86
C GLY A 700 -11.90 -18.75 -13.97
N SER A 701 -12.06 -17.79 -13.04
CA SER A 701 -11.21 -16.59 -13.01
C SER A 701 -9.83 -16.90 -12.43
N ARG A 702 -8.78 -16.39 -13.05
CA ARG A 702 -7.41 -16.39 -12.50
C ARG A 702 -7.15 -15.25 -11.51
N ILE A 703 -8.12 -14.35 -11.31
CA ILE A 703 -7.98 -13.19 -10.43
C ILE A 703 -8.52 -13.54 -9.04
N TYR A 704 -7.65 -13.38 -8.03
CA TYR A 704 -7.96 -13.55 -6.62
C TYR A 704 -7.94 -12.18 -5.92
N LEU A 705 -8.82 -12.00 -4.94
CA LEU A 705 -8.80 -10.89 -4.00
C LEU A 705 -8.02 -11.35 -2.76
N LEU A 706 -6.95 -10.64 -2.41
CA LEU A 706 -6.25 -10.83 -1.13
C LEU A 706 -7.08 -10.25 0.03
N ALA A 707 -6.91 -10.78 1.23
CA ALA A 707 -7.51 -10.24 2.46
C ALA A 707 -7.09 -8.77 2.71
N GLY A 708 -5.88 -8.38 2.27
CA GLY A 708 -5.41 -7.00 2.22
C GLY A 708 -5.98 -6.13 1.09
N GLY A 709 -7.05 -6.55 0.41
CA GLY A 709 -7.78 -5.75 -0.60
C GLY A 709 -7.16 -5.71 -2.01
N THR A 710 -5.85 -5.92 -2.13
CA THR A 710 -5.17 -5.99 -3.43
C THR A 710 -5.61 -7.22 -4.23
N ALA A 711 -5.80 -7.06 -5.54
CA ALA A 711 -6.07 -8.17 -6.45
C ALA A 711 -4.77 -8.74 -7.06
N VAL A 712 -4.69 -10.06 -7.19
CA VAL A 712 -3.56 -10.77 -7.81
C VAL A 712 -4.03 -11.79 -8.85
N GLU A 713 -3.21 -12.02 -9.87
CA GLU A 713 -3.45 -13.01 -10.93
C GLU A 713 -2.57 -14.26 -10.74
N LEU A 714 -3.18 -15.44 -10.84
CA LEU A 714 -2.50 -16.73 -10.87
C LEU A 714 -2.02 -17.05 -12.32
N PRO A 715 -0.71 -17.22 -12.57
CA PRO A 715 -0.21 -17.48 -13.92
C PRO A 715 -0.75 -18.78 -14.55
N PRO A 716 -0.89 -18.86 -15.89
CA PRO A 716 -1.12 -20.12 -16.58
C PRO A 716 0.02 -21.11 -16.31
N GLY A 717 -0.32 -22.41 -16.19
CA GLY A 717 0.67 -23.47 -15.95
C GLY A 717 1.25 -23.52 -14.53
N SER A 718 0.66 -22.82 -13.55
CA SER A 718 1.16 -22.69 -12.18
C SER A 718 1.23 -23.98 -11.34
N GLY A 719 0.64 -25.10 -11.80
CA GLY A 719 0.47 -26.34 -11.02
C GLY A 719 -0.65 -26.29 -9.97
N LEU A 720 -1.01 -25.10 -9.50
CA LEU A 720 -2.04 -24.88 -8.49
C LEU A 720 -3.47 -25.15 -8.99
N GLY A 721 -3.72 -25.17 -10.31
CA GLY A 721 -5.05 -25.40 -10.89
C GLY A 721 -6.04 -24.29 -10.52
N ASP A 722 -7.30 -24.66 -10.27
CA ASP A 722 -8.42 -23.74 -10.01
C ASP A 722 -9.01 -23.85 -8.58
N PRO A 723 -8.22 -23.64 -7.51
CA PRO A 723 -8.75 -23.61 -6.14
C PRO A 723 -9.63 -22.36 -5.94
N GLU A 724 -10.47 -22.37 -4.91
CA GLU A 724 -11.16 -21.15 -4.50
C GLU A 724 -10.29 -20.27 -3.60
N TRP A 725 -9.46 -20.90 -2.76
CA TRP A 725 -8.64 -20.24 -1.77
C TRP A 725 -7.14 -20.55 -1.97
N LEU A 726 -6.30 -19.54 -1.75
CA LEU A 726 -4.84 -19.63 -1.80
C LEU A 726 -4.22 -18.92 -0.59
N ALA A 727 -3.11 -19.47 -0.08
CA ALA A 727 -2.19 -18.73 0.77
C ALA A 727 -1.00 -18.27 -0.10
N VAL A 728 -0.91 -16.97 -0.40
CA VAL A 728 0.07 -16.43 -1.36
C VAL A 728 1.35 -15.99 -0.63
N ALA A 729 2.42 -16.78 -0.76
CA ALA A 729 3.72 -16.49 -0.18
C ALA A 729 4.40 -15.33 -0.90
N VAL A 730 4.67 -15.50 -2.20
CA VAL A 730 5.36 -14.53 -3.03
C VAL A 730 4.40 -14.04 -4.12
N ALA A 731 4.21 -12.73 -4.17
CA ALA A 731 3.61 -12.03 -5.29
C ALA A 731 4.40 -10.75 -5.55
N ASP A 732 4.63 -10.45 -6.83
CA ASP A 732 5.22 -9.19 -7.27
C ASP A 732 4.21 -8.35 -8.06
N ARG A 733 4.45 -7.04 -8.18
CA ARG A 733 3.64 -6.15 -9.03
C ARG A 733 4.59 -5.26 -9.84
N ALA A 734 4.57 -5.44 -11.15
CA ALA A 734 5.25 -4.53 -12.05
C ALA A 734 4.49 -3.19 -12.13
N PRO A 735 5.17 -2.03 -12.24
CA PRO A 735 4.52 -0.73 -12.42
C PRO A 735 3.53 -0.74 -13.60
N GLY A 736 2.44 0.02 -13.48
CA GLY A 736 1.38 0.09 -14.49
C GLY A 736 0.35 -1.06 -14.46
N HIS A 737 0.71 -2.26 -13.98
CA HIS A 737 -0.23 -3.40 -13.99
C HIS A 737 -1.35 -3.24 -12.95
N ALA A 738 -2.60 -3.56 -13.34
CA ALA A 738 -3.78 -3.44 -12.48
C ALA A 738 -3.76 -4.39 -11.27
N HIS A 739 -3.19 -5.58 -11.45
CA HIS A 739 -3.10 -6.65 -10.45
C HIS A 739 -1.64 -6.98 -10.13
N GLY A 740 -1.38 -7.56 -8.96
CA GLY A 740 -0.12 -8.28 -8.72
C GLY A 740 -0.12 -9.64 -9.41
N ARG A 741 1.02 -10.32 -9.47
CA ARG A 741 1.19 -11.65 -10.04
C ARG A 741 1.61 -12.64 -8.95
N VAL A 742 0.90 -13.76 -8.82
CA VAL A 742 1.30 -14.84 -7.92
C VAL A 742 2.58 -15.49 -8.46
N ARG A 743 3.59 -15.59 -7.60
CA ARG A 743 4.91 -16.17 -7.89
C ARG A 743 5.16 -17.47 -7.13
N LEU A 744 4.60 -17.60 -5.94
CA LEU A 744 4.60 -18.81 -5.12
C LEU A 744 3.40 -18.78 -4.17
N ALA A 745 2.61 -19.85 -4.12
CA ALA A 745 1.47 -20.00 -3.22
C ALA A 745 1.22 -21.48 -2.88
N ALA A 746 0.45 -21.71 -1.82
CA ALA A 746 -0.11 -23.01 -1.45
C ALA A 746 -1.65 -22.99 -1.58
N ARG A 747 -2.25 -24.17 -1.76
CA ARG A 747 -3.71 -24.34 -1.81
C ARG A 747 -4.28 -24.22 -0.40
N ALA A 748 -5.30 -23.38 -0.21
CA ALA A 748 -5.96 -23.19 1.08
C ALA A 748 -7.47 -23.48 0.97
N ASP A 749 -8.16 -23.37 2.10
CA ASP A 749 -9.62 -23.35 2.23
C ASP A 749 -10.05 -22.19 3.15
N GLU A 750 -11.37 -22.03 3.35
CA GLU A 750 -11.92 -20.95 4.17
C GLU A 750 -11.70 -21.16 5.68
N GLU A 751 -11.63 -22.41 6.15
CA GLU A 751 -11.46 -22.74 7.57
C GLU A 751 -10.04 -22.42 8.03
N LEU A 752 -9.04 -22.88 7.27
CA LEU A 752 -7.63 -22.55 7.46
C LEU A 752 -7.41 -21.02 7.37
N ALA A 753 -8.03 -20.35 6.39
CA ALA A 753 -7.91 -18.91 6.24
C ALA A 753 -8.44 -18.13 7.45
N VAL A 754 -9.59 -18.53 7.99
CA VAL A 754 -10.18 -17.95 9.21
C VAL A 754 -9.34 -18.26 10.45
N ALA A 755 -8.85 -19.51 10.59
CA ALA A 755 -8.09 -19.96 11.76
C ALA A 755 -6.67 -19.38 11.83
N ALA A 756 -6.01 -19.15 10.68
CA ALA A 756 -4.66 -18.60 10.63
C ALA A 756 -4.62 -17.06 10.79
N ALA A 757 -5.69 -16.35 10.43
CA ALA A 757 -5.75 -14.90 10.44
C ALA A 757 -6.95 -14.32 11.24
N PRO A 758 -7.19 -14.73 12.50
CA PRO A 758 -8.37 -14.32 13.27
C PRO A 758 -8.44 -12.80 13.49
N ALA A 759 -7.30 -12.10 13.57
CA ALA A 759 -7.25 -10.64 13.68
C ALA A 759 -7.73 -9.88 12.43
N LEU A 760 -7.92 -10.57 11.29
CA LEU A 760 -8.56 -10.03 10.09
C LEU A 760 -10.04 -10.42 9.98
N VAL A 761 -10.54 -11.28 10.87
CA VAL A 761 -11.94 -11.72 10.85
C VAL A 761 -12.81 -10.66 11.52
N SER A 762 -13.76 -10.11 10.78
CA SER A 762 -14.69 -9.10 11.29
C SER A 762 -16.13 -9.41 10.90
N THR A 763 -17.08 -8.87 11.65
CA THR A 763 -18.50 -8.89 11.30
C THR A 763 -18.97 -7.45 11.30
N VAL A 764 -19.47 -6.97 10.16
CA VAL A 764 -19.86 -5.57 9.96
C VAL A 764 -21.28 -5.54 9.41
N ASP A 765 -22.10 -4.67 10.01
CA ASP A 765 -23.43 -4.35 9.49
C ASP A 765 -23.32 -3.24 8.45
N GLU A 766 -23.66 -3.57 7.20
CA GLU A 766 -23.68 -2.62 6.10
C GLU A 766 -25.12 -2.27 5.74
N VAL A 767 -25.43 -0.97 5.74
CA VAL A 767 -26.69 -0.44 5.23
C VAL A 767 -26.34 0.58 4.16
N VAL A 768 -26.63 0.24 2.90
CA VAL A 768 -26.17 0.99 1.71
C VAL A 768 -27.24 1.03 0.64
N TRP A 769 -27.21 2.03 -0.24
CA TRP A 769 -28.03 2.03 -1.46
C TRP A 769 -27.37 1.18 -2.54
N ALA A 770 -27.98 0.05 -2.89
CA ALA A 770 -27.47 -0.91 -3.87
C ALA A 770 -28.58 -1.46 -4.75
N ASP A 771 -28.29 -1.61 -6.05
CA ASP A 771 -29.23 -2.07 -7.08
C ASP A 771 -30.59 -1.34 -7.12
N GLY A 772 -30.62 -0.08 -6.65
CA GLY A 772 -31.79 0.80 -6.73
C GLY A 772 -32.71 0.82 -5.50
N ASP A 773 -32.30 0.20 -4.39
CA ASP A 773 -32.99 0.25 -3.08
C ASP A 773 -31.97 0.21 -1.90
N VAL A 774 -32.44 0.35 -0.67
CA VAL A 774 -31.66 0.14 0.56
C VAL A 774 -31.42 -1.37 0.75
N ARG A 775 -30.15 -1.76 0.87
CA ARG A 775 -29.75 -3.10 1.31
C ARG A 775 -29.10 -3.03 2.68
N ALA A 776 -29.71 -3.74 3.63
CA ALA A 776 -29.22 -3.94 4.98
C ALA A 776 -28.74 -5.39 5.16
N ARG A 777 -27.45 -5.56 5.46
CA ARG A 777 -26.82 -6.88 5.56
C ARG A 777 -25.75 -6.95 6.66
N ARG A 778 -25.69 -8.08 7.35
CA ARG A 778 -24.57 -8.44 8.23
C ARG A 778 -23.55 -9.25 7.41
N VAL A 779 -22.37 -8.69 7.20
CA VAL A 779 -21.29 -9.32 6.41
C VAL A 779 -20.19 -9.80 7.33
N ARG A 780 -19.92 -11.11 7.31
CA ARG A 780 -18.70 -11.68 7.92
C ARG A 780 -17.58 -11.61 6.89
N ARG A 781 -16.44 -11.04 7.27
CA ARG A 781 -15.29 -10.78 6.40
C ARG A 781 -14.00 -11.39 6.94
N LEU A 782 -13.06 -11.61 6.02
CA LEU A 782 -11.64 -11.78 6.28
C LEU A 782 -10.89 -10.64 5.57
N GLY A 783 -10.65 -9.55 6.30
CA GLY A 783 -10.20 -8.28 5.72
C GLY A 783 -11.17 -7.78 4.65
N ALA A 784 -10.69 -7.62 3.42
CA ALA A 784 -11.48 -7.23 2.26
C ALA A 784 -12.34 -8.37 1.65
N ILE A 785 -12.10 -9.63 2.01
CA ILE A 785 -12.83 -10.77 1.46
C ILE A 785 -14.15 -10.95 2.22
N GLY A 786 -15.28 -10.88 1.51
CA GLY A 786 -16.56 -11.37 2.03
C GLY A 786 -16.56 -12.89 2.16
N LEU A 787 -16.84 -13.40 3.36
CA LEU A 787 -17.00 -14.83 3.64
C LEU A 787 -18.45 -15.23 3.44
N HIS A 788 -19.34 -14.64 4.24
CA HIS A 788 -20.78 -14.89 4.27
C HIS A 788 -21.54 -13.58 4.44
N GLU A 789 -22.74 -13.54 3.89
CA GLU A 789 -23.70 -12.45 4.01
C GLU A 789 -25.03 -12.99 4.58
N ARG A 790 -25.68 -12.23 5.46
CA ARG A 790 -27.07 -12.47 5.88
C ARG A 790 -27.84 -11.15 5.88
N PRO A 791 -29.13 -11.12 5.51
CA PRO A 791 -29.97 -9.93 5.67
C PRO A 791 -29.98 -9.46 7.13
N LEU A 792 -29.87 -8.14 7.34
CA LEU A 792 -29.95 -7.53 8.66
C LEU A 792 -31.41 -7.14 8.93
N ALA A 793 -32.11 -7.91 9.76
CA ALA A 793 -33.56 -7.78 9.95
C ALA A 793 -33.99 -6.42 10.56
N ASN A 794 -33.21 -5.89 11.50
CA ASN A 794 -33.44 -4.61 12.17
C ASN A 794 -32.22 -3.69 11.98
N PRO A 795 -32.09 -3.00 10.83
CA PRO A 795 -30.99 -2.07 10.60
C PRO A 795 -31.14 -0.77 11.43
N PRO A 796 -30.03 -0.12 11.83
CA PRO A 796 -30.06 1.20 12.46
C PRO A 796 -30.76 2.25 11.57
N ALA A 797 -31.67 3.03 12.16
CA ALA A 797 -32.55 3.93 11.41
C ALA A 797 -31.81 5.15 10.80
N ASP A 798 -30.73 5.56 11.44
CA ASP A 798 -29.74 6.53 10.96
C ASP A 798 -28.97 6.00 9.74
N ALA A 799 -28.52 4.75 9.78
CA ALA A 799 -27.82 4.11 8.67
C ALA A 799 -28.76 3.89 7.45
N VAL A 800 -30.03 3.52 7.69
CA VAL A 800 -31.07 3.47 6.65
C VAL A 800 -31.33 4.85 6.04
N ARG A 801 -31.46 5.89 6.88
CA ARG A 801 -31.63 7.28 6.44
C ARG A 801 -30.45 7.74 5.58
N GLN A 802 -29.21 7.43 5.98
CA GLN A 802 -28.03 7.76 5.19
C GLN A 802 -28.03 7.03 3.83
N ALA A 803 -28.37 5.74 3.79
CA ALA A 803 -28.53 5.01 2.53
C ALA A 803 -29.60 5.65 1.62
N LEU A 804 -30.73 6.10 2.17
CA LEU A 804 -31.77 6.80 1.40
C LEU A 804 -31.29 8.16 0.87
N ARG A 805 -30.52 8.94 1.65
CA ARG A 805 -29.88 10.19 1.17
C ARG A 805 -28.94 9.92 -0.01
N ASP A 806 -28.12 8.87 0.06
CA ASP A 806 -27.16 8.55 -1.00
C ASP A 806 -27.85 7.97 -2.26
N GLY A 807 -29.00 7.28 -2.08
CA GLY A 807 -29.90 6.94 -3.18
C GLY A 807 -30.49 8.18 -3.86
N LEU A 808 -31.02 9.12 -3.09
CA LEU A 808 -31.58 10.38 -3.58
C LEU A 808 -30.51 11.23 -4.31
N ARG A 809 -29.31 11.37 -3.74
CA ARG A 809 -28.17 12.05 -4.40
C ARG A 809 -27.78 11.40 -5.73
N LYS A 810 -27.89 10.08 -5.85
CA LYS A 810 -27.51 9.31 -7.04
C LYS A 810 -28.57 9.29 -8.16
N HIS A 811 -29.84 9.48 -7.81
CA HIS A 811 -30.97 9.33 -8.74
C HIS A 811 -31.89 10.57 -8.83
N GLY A 812 -31.58 11.63 -8.07
CA GLY A 812 -32.42 12.82 -7.93
C GLY A 812 -33.80 12.52 -7.34
N LEU A 813 -34.73 13.46 -7.53
CA LEU A 813 -36.11 13.30 -7.05
C LEU A 813 -36.94 12.30 -7.89
N THR A 814 -36.34 11.57 -8.84
CA THR A 814 -37.01 10.49 -9.59
C THR A 814 -37.43 9.30 -8.72
N LEU A 815 -36.97 9.25 -7.46
CA LEU A 815 -37.34 8.25 -6.47
C LEU A 815 -38.65 8.57 -5.72
N VAL A 816 -39.19 9.78 -5.84
CA VAL A 816 -40.37 10.25 -5.09
C VAL A 816 -41.51 10.70 -6.02
N THR A 817 -42.75 10.53 -5.57
CA THR A 817 -43.94 10.79 -6.41
C THR A 817 -44.56 12.15 -6.11
N PHE A 818 -44.36 13.13 -7.00
CA PHE A 818 -45.10 14.40 -6.94
C PHE A 818 -46.56 14.20 -7.37
N SER A 819 -47.48 14.40 -6.43
CA SER A 819 -48.93 14.55 -6.70
C SER A 819 -49.23 15.91 -7.34
N ASP A 820 -50.43 16.11 -7.88
CA ASP A 820 -50.85 17.42 -8.39
C ASP A 820 -51.00 18.48 -7.29
N GLY A 821 -51.18 18.05 -6.03
CA GLY A 821 -51.09 18.93 -4.86
C GLY A 821 -49.65 19.35 -4.60
N ALA A 822 -48.72 18.40 -4.56
CA ALA A 822 -47.29 18.67 -4.34
C ALA A 822 -46.68 19.51 -5.48
N ARG A 823 -47.00 19.22 -6.76
CA ARG A 823 -46.60 20.06 -7.91
C ARG A 823 -47.08 21.50 -7.74
N SER A 824 -48.36 21.67 -7.42
CA SER A 824 -48.99 22.98 -7.27
C SER A 824 -48.41 23.77 -6.09
N LEU A 825 -48.14 23.12 -4.96
CA LEU A 825 -47.51 23.75 -3.80
C LEU A 825 -46.04 24.10 -4.06
N ARG A 826 -45.29 23.21 -4.72
CA ARG A 826 -43.90 23.46 -5.14
C ARG A 826 -43.82 24.72 -6.01
N ALA A 827 -44.64 24.80 -7.05
CA ALA A 827 -44.68 25.94 -7.97
C ALA A 827 -45.11 27.26 -7.29
N ARG A 828 -46.04 27.20 -6.32
CA ARG A 828 -46.43 28.36 -5.49
C ARG A 828 -45.27 28.86 -4.62
N LEU A 829 -44.49 27.95 -4.02
CA LEU A 829 -43.34 28.31 -3.18
C LEU A 829 -42.16 28.82 -4.00
N ASP A 830 -41.90 28.18 -5.14
CA ASP A 830 -40.90 28.59 -6.12
C ASP A 830 -41.13 30.04 -6.62
N LEU A 831 -42.38 30.40 -6.95
CA LEU A 831 -42.74 31.79 -7.28
C LEU A 831 -42.48 32.76 -6.11
N LEU A 832 -42.81 32.38 -4.86
CA LEU A 832 -42.55 33.23 -3.70
C LEU A 832 -41.04 33.41 -3.44
N HIS A 833 -40.26 32.34 -3.53
CA HIS A 833 -38.80 32.41 -3.40
C HIS A 833 -38.18 33.33 -4.46
N ARG A 834 -38.58 33.19 -5.74
CA ARG A 834 -38.10 34.06 -6.82
C ARG A 834 -38.44 35.55 -6.67
N VAL A 835 -39.57 35.89 -6.05
CA VAL A 835 -40.14 37.26 -6.05
C VAL A 835 -39.98 37.99 -4.71
N LEU A 836 -39.88 37.25 -3.61
CA LEU A 836 -39.71 37.78 -2.25
C LEU A 836 -38.37 37.40 -1.61
N GLY A 837 -37.75 36.28 -2.01
CA GLY A 837 -36.58 35.71 -1.34
C GLY A 837 -36.92 35.19 0.06
N ASP A 838 -36.00 35.36 1.00
CA ASP A 838 -36.18 34.96 2.40
C ASP A 838 -37.44 35.59 3.03
N PRO A 839 -38.18 34.85 3.88
CA PRO A 839 -37.84 33.54 4.43
C PRO A 839 -38.37 32.35 3.59
N TRP A 840 -38.84 32.57 2.36
CA TRP A 840 -39.41 31.49 1.54
C TRP A 840 -38.28 30.60 1.01
N PRO A 841 -38.33 29.27 1.24
CA PRO A 841 -37.23 28.38 0.89
C PRO A 841 -37.11 28.17 -0.61
N ALA A 842 -35.89 27.97 -1.09
CA ALA A 842 -35.63 27.39 -2.39
C ALA A 842 -36.22 25.97 -2.45
N VAL A 843 -36.91 25.65 -3.55
CA VAL A 843 -37.57 24.36 -3.77
C VAL A 843 -37.27 23.78 -5.17
N ASP A 844 -36.14 24.15 -5.75
CA ASP A 844 -35.52 23.42 -6.87
C ASP A 844 -35.08 21.99 -6.45
N ASP A 845 -34.59 21.18 -7.39
CA ASP A 845 -34.27 19.78 -7.11
C ASP A 845 -33.08 19.64 -6.16
N ASP A 846 -32.06 20.50 -6.24
CA ASP A 846 -30.87 20.45 -5.38
C ASP A 846 -31.18 20.93 -3.95
N ALA A 847 -31.96 22.00 -3.80
CA ALA A 847 -32.44 22.48 -2.50
C ALA A 847 -33.29 21.42 -1.78
N LEU A 848 -34.19 20.74 -2.50
CA LEU A 848 -34.99 19.65 -1.92
C LEU A 848 -34.13 18.41 -1.59
N LEU A 849 -33.10 18.09 -2.38
CA LEU A 849 -32.14 17.02 -2.08
C LEU A 849 -31.25 17.35 -0.88
N ALA A 850 -30.87 18.62 -0.69
CA ALA A 850 -30.15 19.09 0.49
C ALA A 850 -31.04 19.04 1.75
N ALA A 851 -32.31 19.45 1.63
CA ALA A 851 -33.29 19.42 2.71
C ALA A 851 -33.92 18.03 2.98
N ALA A 852 -33.35 16.94 2.42
CA ALA A 852 -33.94 15.60 2.45
C ALA A 852 -34.36 15.11 3.84
N ASP A 853 -33.61 15.42 4.89
CA ASP A 853 -33.92 14.95 6.24
C ASP A 853 -35.24 15.45 6.81
N THR A 854 -35.63 16.67 6.43
CA THR A 854 -36.87 17.34 6.88
C THR A 854 -38.12 16.64 6.33
N TRP A 855 -38.00 15.96 5.18
CA TRP A 855 -39.14 15.32 4.49
C TRP A 855 -39.05 13.80 4.30
N LEU A 856 -37.88 13.18 4.48
CA LEU A 856 -37.70 11.72 4.42
C LEU A 856 -38.57 10.95 5.44
N GLY A 857 -38.98 11.62 6.53
CA GLY A 857 -39.92 11.06 7.51
C GLY A 857 -39.44 9.75 8.12
N THR A 858 -40.23 8.69 7.93
CA THR A 858 -39.98 7.32 8.43
C THR A 858 -39.68 6.31 7.31
N ALA A 859 -39.39 6.77 6.08
CA ALA A 859 -39.08 5.89 4.94
C ALA A 859 -37.91 4.94 5.25
N ARG A 860 -37.98 3.70 4.74
CA ARG A 860 -36.93 2.68 4.90
C ARG A 860 -36.48 2.03 3.59
N SER A 861 -37.20 2.26 2.50
CA SER A 861 -36.98 1.67 1.18
C SER A 861 -37.37 2.63 0.04
N ARG A 862 -36.97 2.31 -1.18
CA ARG A 862 -37.44 2.94 -2.43
C ARG A 862 -38.97 2.94 -2.52
N ALA A 863 -39.62 1.85 -2.10
CA ALA A 863 -41.06 1.72 -2.09
C ALA A 863 -41.74 2.72 -1.12
N ASP A 864 -41.05 3.14 -0.05
CA ASP A 864 -41.55 4.18 0.85
C ASP A 864 -41.35 5.58 0.26
N LEU A 865 -40.20 5.86 -0.36
CA LEU A 865 -39.94 7.13 -1.07
C LEU A 865 -41.04 7.42 -2.11
N GLY A 866 -41.41 6.42 -2.91
CA GLY A 866 -42.49 6.55 -3.90
C GLY A 866 -43.90 6.73 -3.30
N ARG A 867 -44.07 6.53 -1.99
CA ARG A 867 -45.33 6.66 -1.24
C ARG A 867 -45.37 7.86 -0.28
N LEU A 868 -44.30 8.66 -0.18
CA LEU A 868 -44.27 9.86 0.67
C LEU A 868 -45.33 10.89 0.23
N ASN A 869 -46.08 11.47 1.18
CA ASN A 869 -46.95 12.61 0.88
C ASN A 869 -46.10 13.88 0.75
N LEU A 870 -45.55 14.12 -0.43
CA LEU A 870 -44.74 15.31 -0.72
C LEU A 870 -45.51 16.63 -0.49
N THR A 871 -46.84 16.62 -0.45
CA THR A 871 -47.65 17.80 -0.13
C THR A 871 -47.42 18.27 1.32
N ASP A 872 -47.40 17.35 2.27
CA ASP A 872 -47.21 17.68 3.69
C ASP A 872 -45.73 17.87 4.03
N ALA A 873 -44.83 17.21 3.30
CA ALA A 873 -43.39 17.52 3.31
C ALA A 873 -43.10 18.97 2.90
N LEU A 874 -43.64 19.43 1.76
CA LEU A 874 -43.49 20.82 1.31
C LEU A 874 -44.16 21.81 2.27
N ARG A 875 -45.23 21.41 2.98
CA ARG A 875 -45.80 22.19 4.08
C ARG A 875 -44.89 22.27 5.30
N ALA A 876 -44.13 21.22 5.62
CA ALA A 876 -43.17 21.23 6.72
C ALA A 876 -41.93 22.12 6.44
N LEU A 877 -41.70 22.50 5.18
CA LEU A 877 -40.70 23.52 4.80
C LEU A 877 -41.23 24.97 4.92
N LEU A 878 -42.52 25.19 5.25
CA LEU A 878 -43.09 26.53 5.27
C LEU A 878 -42.53 27.39 6.44
N PRO A 879 -42.03 28.60 6.17
CA PRO A 879 -41.46 29.46 7.20
C PRO A 879 -42.56 30.05 8.10
N TRP A 880 -42.64 29.62 9.36
CA TRP A 880 -43.53 30.26 10.33
C TRP A 880 -42.92 31.59 10.82
N PRO A 881 -43.67 32.71 10.90
CA PRO A 881 -45.12 32.84 10.70
C PRO A 881 -45.56 33.17 9.26
N ALA A 882 -44.64 33.48 8.34
CA ALA A 882 -44.96 33.93 6.97
C ALA A 882 -45.87 32.95 6.19
N ALA A 883 -45.77 31.64 6.49
CA ALA A 883 -46.64 30.56 6.05
C ALA A 883 -48.15 30.90 6.11
N ALA A 884 -48.59 31.69 7.09
CA ALA A 884 -49.99 32.09 7.24
C ALA A 884 -50.53 32.93 6.06
N ARG A 885 -49.66 33.60 5.31
CA ARG A 885 -50.02 34.39 4.10
C ARG A 885 -49.93 33.59 2.80
N LEU A 886 -49.62 32.28 2.82
CA LEU A 886 -49.40 31.49 1.60
C LEU A 886 -50.63 31.47 0.66
N ASP A 887 -51.83 31.30 1.21
CA ASP A 887 -53.08 31.28 0.42
C ASP A 887 -53.60 32.69 0.07
N GLU A 888 -53.03 33.74 0.67
CA GLU A 888 -53.26 35.15 0.35
C GLU A 888 -52.35 35.62 -0.80
N LEU A 889 -51.04 35.34 -0.67
CA LEU A 889 -50.01 35.77 -1.61
C LEU A 889 -50.07 35.01 -2.94
N VAL A 890 -50.33 33.70 -2.91
CA VAL A 890 -50.38 32.83 -4.09
C VAL A 890 -51.57 31.88 -3.99
N PRO A 891 -52.82 32.38 -4.10
CA PRO A 891 -54.04 31.57 -3.92
C PRO A 891 -54.13 30.44 -4.96
N GLU A 892 -54.57 29.25 -4.53
CA GLU A 892 -54.84 28.15 -5.49
C GLU A 892 -55.99 28.46 -6.44
N ARG A 893 -56.93 29.31 -6.01
CA ARG A 893 -58.12 29.69 -6.78
C ARG A 893 -58.47 31.16 -6.60
N ILE A 894 -58.40 31.91 -7.70
CA ILE A 894 -58.92 33.28 -7.80
C ILE A 894 -60.43 33.21 -8.05
N GLU A 895 -61.18 34.08 -7.39
CA GLU A 895 -62.59 34.29 -7.68
C GLU A 895 -62.72 35.32 -8.81
N VAL A 896 -63.43 34.94 -9.87
CA VAL A 896 -63.63 35.78 -11.06
C VAL A 896 -65.03 36.42 -11.01
N PRO A 897 -65.31 37.50 -11.76
CA PRO A 897 -66.55 38.28 -11.66
C PRO A 897 -67.87 37.47 -11.76
N SER A 898 -67.87 36.28 -12.37
CA SER A 898 -69.01 35.35 -12.39
C SER A 898 -69.32 34.65 -11.05
N GLY A 899 -68.50 34.87 -10.00
CA GLY A 899 -68.51 34.10 -8.75
C GLY A 899 -67.85 32.70 -8.88
N SER A 900 -67.20 32.39 -10.01
CA SER A 900 -66.47 31.13 -10.19
C SER A 900 -65.07 31.20 -9.56
N ARG A 901 -64.73 30.25 -8.69
CA ARG A 901 -63.37 30.10 -8.13
C ARG A 901 -62.50 29.21 -9.00
N VAL A 902 -61.87 29.84 -10.00
CA VAL A 902 -61.03 29.23 -11.04
C VAL A 902 -59.63 28.93 -10.50
N ARG A 903 -59.07 27.76 -10.82
CA ARG A 903 -57.73 27.36 -10.36
C ARG A 903 -56.66 28.13 -11.13
N VAL A 904 -55.65 28.64 -10.42
CA VAL A 904 -54.44 29.23 -11.01
C VAL A 904 -53.43 28.13 -11.28
N ASP A 905 -52.80 28.17 -12.45
CA ASP A 905 -51.62 27.38 -12.78
C ASP A 905 -50.36 28.19 -12.50
N TYR A 906 -49.46 27.66 -11.67
CA TYR A 906 -48.20 28.29 -11.27
C TYR A 906 -46.98 27.66 -11.96
N THR A 907 -47.17 26.67 -12.85
CA THR A 907 -46.08 25.83 -13.37
C THR A 907 -45.24 26.44 -14.49
N GLY A 908 -45.62 27.62 -15.02
CA GLY A 908 -44.83 28.39 -15.97
C GLY A 908 -44.18 29.64 -15.36
N ASP A 909 -43.44 30.40 -16.17
CA ASP A 909 -42.69 31.60 -15.75
C ASP A 909 -43.57 32.71 -15.16
N SER A 910 -44.87 32.68 -15.44
CA SER A 910 -45.88 33.58 -14.86
C SER A 910 -47.15 32.80 -14.53
N PRO A 911 -47.84 33.12 -13.42
CA PRO A 911 -49.07 32.44 -13.03
C PRO A 911 -50.17 32.65 -14.08
N ALA A 912 -50.85 31.59 -14.48
CA ALA A 912 -51.86 31.59 -15.53
C ALA A 912 -53.25 31.25 -15.01
N LEU A 913 -54.27 31.95 -15.49
CA LEU A 913 -55.68 31.74 -15.14
C LEU A 913 -56.48 31.24 -16.35
N PRO A 914 -56.69 29.91 -16.49
CA PRO A 914 -57.52 29.33 -17.57
C PRO A 914 -59.02 29.59 -17.30
N VAL A 915 -59.54 30.69 -17.86
CA VAL A 915 -60.89 31.21 -17.58
C VAL A 915 -61.66 31.55 -18.86
N LYS A 916 -62.97 31.33 -18.85
CA LYS A 916 -63.82 31.67 -20.01
C LYS A 916 -63.97 33.18 -20.13
N VAL A 917 -63.86 33.71 -21.36
CA VAL A 917 -63.98 35.17 -21.66
C VAL A 917 -65.22 35.80 -20.99
N GLN A 918 -66.36 35.11 -21.05
CA GLN A 918 -67.65 35.54 -20.50
C GLN A 918 -67.73 35.59 -18.96
N GLU A 919 -66.75 35.01 -18.24
CA GLU A 919 -66.71 34.99 -16.78
C GLU A 919 -65.84 36.11 -16.19
N VAL A 920 -65.06 36.81 -17.03
CA VAL A 920 -64.20 37.95 -16.64
C VAL A 920 -64.69 39.30 -17.18
N PHE A 921 -65.89 39.37 -17.76
CA PHE A 921 -66.56 40.65 -17.98
C PHE A 921 -66.74 41.40 -16.64
N GLY A 922 -66.61 42.72 -16.65
CA GLY A 922 -66.57 43.52 -15.42
C GLY A 922 -65.18 43.73 -14.81
N TRP A 923 -64.16 42.92 -15.14
CA TRP A 923 -62.77 43.25 -14.80
C TRP A 923 -62.19 44.26 -15.79
N THR A 924 -61.65 45.36 -15.29
CA THR A 924 -60.96 46.40 -16.09
C THR A 924 -59.45 46.18 -16.20
N GLU A 925 -58.84 45.49 -15.23
CA GLU A 925 -57.40 45.26 -15.12
C GLU A 925 -57.13 43.78 -14.79
N SER A 926 -55.92 43.30 -15.07
CA SER A 926 -55.53 41.91 -14.78
C SER A 926 -55.41 41.68 -13.28
N PRO A 927 -55.88 40.55 -12.73
CA PRO A 927 -55.62 40.22 -11.33
C PRO A 927 -54.12 40.00 -11.10
N THR A 928 -53.64 40.38 -9.92
CA THR A 928 -52.23 40.26 -9.50
C THR A 928 -52.10 39.36 -8.28
N VAL A 929 -50.94 38.72 -8.12
CA VAL A 929 -50.54 37.92 -6.95
C VAL A 929 -49.21 38.42 -6.39
N VAL A 930 -48.80 37.89 -5.24
CA VAL A 930 -47.59 38.28 -4.48
C VAL A 930 -47.59 39.78 -4.14
N ASP A 931 -48.56 40.22 -3.34
CA ASP A 931 -48.74 41.63 -2.93
C ASP A 931 -48.69 42.63 -4.12
N GLY A 932 -49.35 42.27 -5.23
CA GLY A 932 -49.45 43.09 -6.43
C GLY A 932 -48.26 43.01 -7.39
N ARG A 933 -47.17 42.29 -7.03
CA ARG A 933 -45.91 42.28 -7.79
C ARG A 933 -45.96 41.49 -9.09
N VAL A 934 -46.85 40.49 -9.20
CA VAL A 934 -46.88 39.55 -10.33
C VAL A 934 -48.26 39.56 -10.99
N PRO A 935 -48.39 39.99 -12.26
CA PRO A 935 -49.65 39.90 -13.00
C PRO A 935 -49.97 38.44 -13.33
N VAL A 936 -51.25 38.07 -13.22
CA VAL A 936 -51.73 36.74 -13.61
C VAL A 936 -52.18 36.78 -15.07
N VAL A 937 -51.58 35.94 -15.89
CA VAL A 937 -51.85 35.85 -17.33
C VAL A 937 -53.17 35.13 -17.57
N LEU A 938 -54.16 35.81 -18.13
CA LEU A 938 -55.45 35.21 -18.46
C LEU A 938 -55.31 34.33 -19.70
N HIS A 939 -55.46 33.02 -19.53
CA HIS A 939 -55.61 32.05 -20.61
C HIS A 939 -57.09 32.00 -20.97
N LEU A 940 -57.50 32.90 -21.85
CA LEU A 940 -58.90 33.17 -22.16
C LEU A 940 -59.50 32.08 -23.05
N LEU A 941 -60.57 31.45 -22.55
CA LEU A 941 -61.23 30.30 -23.16
C LEU A 941 -62.60 30.64 -23.77
N SER A 942 -62.97 29.89 -24.80
CA SER A 942 -64.34 29.86 -25.34
C SER A 942 -65.31 29.22 -24.33
N PRO A 943 -66.64 29.31 -24.57
CA PRO A 943 -67.63 28.65 -23.71
C PRO A 943 -67.42 27.13 -23.56
N ALA A 944 -66.84 26.49 -24.58
CA ALA A 944 -66.50 25.07 -24.62
C ALA A 944 -65.07 24.75 -24.15
N GLY A 945 -64.37 25.70 -23.50
CA GLY A 945 -63.05 25.47 -22.90
C GLY A 945 -61.87 25.44 -23.88
N ARG A 946 -62.06 25.83 -25.14
CA ARG A 946 -60.95 25.94 -26.12
C ARG A 946 -60.22 27.28 -25.92
N PRO A 947 -58.87 27.34 -25.99
CA PRO A 947 -58.15 28.62 -25.98
C PRO A 947 -58.62 29.58 -27.08
N THR A 948 -58.63 30.87 -26.78
CA THR A 948 -59.07 31.96 -27.69
C THR A 948 -58.12 33.16 -27.69
N ALA A 949 -57.54 33.49 -26.54
CA ALA A 949 -56.49 34.50 -26.40
C ALA A 949 -55.65 34.22 -25.14
N VAL A 950 -54.49 34.87 -25.05
CA VAL A 950 -53.62 34.89 -23.87
C VAL A 950 -53.27 36.35 -23.62
N THR A 951 -53.44 36.86 -22.41
CA THR A 951 -53.03 38.24 -22.08
C THR A 951 -52.58 38.41 -20.63
N GLY A 952 -51.47 39.12 -20.41
CA GLY A 952 -51.08 39.67 -19.11
C GLY A 952 -51.67 41.06 -18.85
N ASP A 953 -52.19 41.74 -19.88
CA ASP A 953 -52.84 43.05 -19.80
C ASP A 953 -54.28 42.95 -20.32
N LEU A 954 -55.22 42.85 -19.39
CA LEU A 954 -56.64 42.75 -19.69
C LEU A 954 -57.23 44.06 -20.25
N LYS A 955 -56.65 45.21 -19.90
CA LYS A 955 -57.07 46.57 -20.30
C LYS A 955 -56.76 46.82 -21.78
N SER A 956 -55.53 46.52 -22.19
CA SER A 956 -55.14 46.53 -23.61
C SER A 956 -55.87 45.44 -24.40
N PHE A 957 -56.13 44.26 -23.80
CA PHE A 957 -56.91 43.22 -24.48
C PHE A 957 -58.34 43.66 -24.78
N TRP A 958 -59.09 44.26 -23.85
CA TRP A 958 -60.47 44.68 -24.10
C TRP A 958 -60.60 45.71 -25.22
N THR A 959 -59.62 46.61 -25.34
CA THR A 959 -59.62 47.65 -26.39
C THR A 959 -59.14 47.15 -27.76
N THR A 960 -58.15 46.24 -27.81
CA THR A 960 -57.48 45.85 -29.07
C THR A 960 -57.73 44.41 -29.52
N GLY A 961 -57.68 43.44 -28.60
CA GLY A 961 -57.79 42.01 -28.91
C GLY A 961 -59.23 41.47 -28.89
N TYR A 962 -60.03 41.91 -27.92
CA TYR A 962 -61.40 41.45 -27.74
C TYR A 962 -62.30 41.67 -28.96
N PRO A 963 -62.23 42.78 -29.75
CA PRO A 963 -63.05 42.93 -30.96
C PRO A 963 -62.89 41.76 -31.96
N GLN A 964 -61.68 41.21 -32.10
CA GLN A 964 -61.39 40.07 -32.98
C GLN A 964 -61.93 38.76 -32.38
N VAL A 965 -61.64 38.50 -31.10
CA VAL A 965 -62.13 37.32 -30.36
C VAL A 965 -63.66 37.28 -30.31
N ARG A 966 -64.29 38.44 -30.14
CA ARG A 966 -65.74 38.65 -30.18
C ARG A 966 -66.34 38.29 -31.53
N ALA A 967 -65.71 38.66 -32.64
CA ALA A 967 -66.21 38.34 -33.97
C ALA A 967 -66.27 36.81 -34.19
N ASP A 968 -65.19 36.11 -33.84
CA ASP A 968 -65.11 34.64 -33.95
C ASP A 968 -66.09 33.93 -33.00
N LEU A 969 -66.11 34.33 -31.72
CA LEU A 969 -66.99 33.72 -30.73
C LEU A 969 -68.48 34.00 -30.98
N ARG A 970 -68.83 35.15 -31.55
CA ARG A 970 -70.21 35.46 -31.97
C ARG A 970 -70.68 34.55 -33.12
N GLY A 971 -69.79 34.19 -34.04
CA GLY A 971 -70.07 33.21 -35.09
C GLY A 971 -70.19 31.77 -34.56
N ARG A 972 -69.24 31.33 -33.72
CA ARG A 972 -69.17 29.94 -33.22
C ARG A 972 -70.15 29.64 -32.07
N TYR A 973 -70.53 30.65 -31.28
CA TYR A 973 -71.34 30.51 -30.07
C TYR A 973 -72.48 31.55 -29.97
N PRO A 974 -73.46 31.55 -30.90
CA PRO A 974 -74.52 32.57 -30.96
C PRO A 974 -75.52 32.52 -29.80
N ARG A 975 -75.50 31.50 -28.94
CA ARG A 975 -76.35 31.37 -27.72
C ARG A 975 -75.73 32.01 -26.46
N HIS A 976 -74.65 32.77 -26.62
CA HIS A 976 -73.94 33.48 -25.55
C HIS A 976 -74.00 35.00 -25.80
N ARG A 977 -73.91 35.81 -24.74
CA ARG A 977 -73.86 37.27 -24.85
C ARG A 977 -72.42 37.70 -25.12
N TRP A 978 -72.20 38.37 -26.26
CA TRP A 978 -70.91 38.93 -26.68
C TRP A 978 -71.02 40.46 -26.77
N PRO A 979 -70.96 41.16 -25.62
CA PRO A 979 -71.21 42.60 -25.50
C PRO A 979 -70.21 43.42 -26.32
N GLU A 980 -70.53 44.68 -26.58
CA GLU A 980 -69.62 45.62 -27.25
C GLU A 980 -68.64 46.26 -26.26
N ASP A 981 -69.13 46.65 -25.08
CA ASP A 981 -68.28 46.90 -23.92
C ASP A 981 -68.24 45.67 -22.99
N PRO A 982 -67.10 44.96 -22.88
CA PRO A 982 -66.92 43.87 -21.92
C PRO A 982 -66.62 44.35 -20.49
N THR A 983 -66.30 45.63 -20.29
CA THR A 983 -65.87 46.19 -19.00
C THR A 983 -67.02 46.55 -18.07
N THR A 984 -68.22 46.80 -18.60
CA THR A 984 -69.45 47.02 -17.80
C THR A 984 -70.47 45.88 -17.91
N ALA A 985 -70.21 44.87 -18.73
CA ALA A 985 -71.16 43.79 -18.98
C ALA A 985 -71.27 42.80 -17.81
N LEU A 986 -72.49 42.35 -17.52
CA LEU A 986 -72.75 41.34 -16.49
C LEU A 986 -72.03 40.01 -16.82
N PRO A 987 -71.09 39.55 -15.98
CA PRO A 987 -70.39 38.28 -16.16
C PRO A 987 -71.32 37.11 -15.93
N THR A 988 -71.09 35.99 -16.62
CA THR A 988 -71.87 34.78 -16.38
C THR A 988 -71.14 33.52 -16.82
N ARG A 989 -71.29 32.46 -16.04
CA ARG A 989 -70.86 31.09 -16.38
C ARG A 989 -71.89 30.31 -17.22
N HIS A 990 -73.03 30.90 -17.53
CA HIS A 990 -74.20 30.25 -18.14
C HIS A 990 -74.48 30.72 -19.58
N THR A 991 -75.39 30.04 -20.26
CA THR A 991 -75.97 30.42 -21.56
C THR A 991 -77.18 31.35 -21.37
N ILE A 992 -77.66 31.97 -22.46
CA ILE A 992 -78.78 32.93 -22.43
C ILE A 992 -80.10 32.34 -21.86
N GLN A 993 -80.30 31.02 -21.88
CA GLN A 993 -81.56 30.38 -21.45
C GLN A 993 -81.65 30.07 -19.94
N ARG A 994 -81.33 31.04 -19.08
CA ARG A 994 -81.90 31.07 -17.73
C ARG A 994 -82.20 32.51 -17.32
N LYS A 995 -83.48 32.88 -17.48
CA LYS A 995 -84.04 34.10 -16.89
C LYS A 995 -84.10 33.97 -15.37
N ASP A 996 -84.21 35.13 -14.73
CA ASP A 996 -84.14 35.33 -13.29
C ASP A 996 -85.13 34.44 -12.54
N SER A 997 -84.67 33.83 -11.44
CA SER A 997 -85.49 32.97 -10.58
C SER A 997 -85.09 33.02 -9.11
N ARG A 998 -84.52 34.15 -8.66
CA ARG A 998 -84.84 34.87 -7.43
C ARG A 998 -84.21 36.25 -7.43
#